data_AF-A0A183LHV0-F1
#
_entry.id   AF-A0A183LHV0-F1
#
_cell.length_a   1.000
_cell.length_b   1.000
_cell.length_c   1.000
_cell.angle_alpha   90.00
_cell.angle_beta   90.00
_cell.angle_gamma   90.00
#
_symmetry.space_group_name_H-M   'P 1'
#
loop_
_entity.id
_entity.type
_entity.pdbx_description
1 polymer ?
#
loop_
_entity_poly.entity_id
_entity_poly.type
_entity_poly.pdbx_seq_one_letter_code
_entity_poly.pdbx_strand_id
1 'polypeptide(L)'
;MDKSVERTEGVLVYNPKTVPHGAIQLNPSEALALRLQIINSWNKPLEVLPLKFGGEAVTLATFFSSLLVTYRSRSFFNMFTRVGLALSLVPCVLLPTGIAHHCFTRFVSNQILVGPSNSMLYPDCSICLQIREALIMNTCGLVLPLGFGFLSSAASALITRSYPVPDLLDVKSMWRMFKLYSNSFRTVGTCLLLGHTVFGTALVYAMMDSNQRINVNIGGCKNCVSCLHHLLEKYADIKEYIISSEENLISIHPVYVKRVTSLLKFVGLDIKDVDNHLSVYSKDSKAESNDDIYFLPELNDNSQINSMASKRKRLDGHHIMKRNDHCIIASELVAILPHEVECCRPHLVPGWCVAVHSEHHLSKINQYLQSFVPLPGELSHIKRIDSCRSYENKSTYVFLQIAKSSYTWLDANETLNSMVDLLQLNSSDHQFISTSPTPCWIPLHAPITRKHQLLYSFSNESQEKRFSSFKNSLNEPIILGWPSTLRACPELEELVNVGRSLSLSCFSELELKKHSLWLKRVSTLSKQAQELSDIHPQSCAGVDGPACAVIIVDPESNIALAESTTPTITSDISWLDHAALLAVSAVAKLKQNTGNQYSDSYLCTGFDAYFSLEPCLMCGMALLHNRIRRVFCCQKLAGDGAFSNASRLHVQEQLNHRFRVFSPP
;
A
#
# COMPACT_ATOMS: atom_id res chain seq x y z
N MET A 1 -29.10 20.07 -20.60
CA MET A 1 -29.88 18.85 -20.89
C MET A 1 -29.08 17.69 -20.35
N ASP A 2 -29.26 17.41 -19.07
CA ASP A 2 -28.66 16.27 -18.39
C ASP A 2 -29.40 15.01 -18.80
N LYS A 3 -28.71 14.11 -19.49
CA LYS A 3 -29.10 12.70 -19.51
C LYS A 3 -28.23 12.01 -18.47
N SER A 4 -28.82 11.76 -17.32
CA SER A 4 -28.38 10.75 -16.35
C SER A 4 -28.29 9.42 -17.08
N VAL A 5 -27.08 9.05 -17.50
CA VAL A 5 -26.78 7.71 -18.00
C VAL A 5 -26.82 6.78 -16.80
N GLU A 6 -27.83 5.91 -16.76
CA GLU A 6 -27.90 4.78 -15.84
C GLU A 6 -26.58 4.00 -15.90
N ARG A 7 -25.92 3.84 -14.74
CA ARG A 7 -24.69 3.04 -14.62
C ARG A 7 -25.04 1.57 -14.82
N THR A 8 -24.89 1.09 -16.04
CA THR A 8 -24.81 -0.34 -16.32
C THR A 8 -23.39 -0.81 -16.04
N GLU A 9 -23.22 -1.58 -14.96
CA GLU A 9 -21.94 -2.21 -14.61
C GLU A 9 -21.61 -3.26 -15.68
N GLY A 10 -20.61 -2.97 -16.53
CA GLY A 10 -20.16 -3.86 -17.59
C GLY A 10 -18.63 -4.00 -17.59
N VAL A 11 -18.14 -5.22 -17.82
CA VAL A 11 -16.70 -5.54 -17.90
C VAL A 11 -16.13 -5.04 -19.22
N LEU A 12 -15.01 -4.29 -19.16
CA LEU A 12 -14.32 -3.70 -20.31
C LEU A 12 -13.31 -4.68 -20.92
N VAL A 13 -13.51 -5.11 -22.17
CA VAL A 13 -12.61 -6.05 -22.86
C VAL A 13 -12.12 -5.46 -24.19
N TYR A 14 -10.79 -5.41 -24.38
CA TYR A 14 -10.14 -4.87 -25.59
C TYR A 14 -9.89 -5.94 -26.68
N ASN A 15 -10.17 -7.22 -26.41
CA ASN A 15 -9.89 -8.31 -27.35
C ASN A 15 -11.16 -8.76 -28.12
N PRO A 16 -11.20 -8.69 -29.46
CA PRO A 16 -12.34 -9.13 -30.26
C PRO A 16 -12.51 -10.65 -30.34
N LYS A 17 -11.58 -11.46 -29.79
CA LYS A 17 -11.61 -12.93 -29.96
C LYS A 17 -12.38 -13.68 -28.86
N THR A 18 -12.46 -13.15 -27.64
CA THR A 18 -13.22 -13.77 -26.53
C THR A 18 -13.81 -12.68 -25.64
N VAL A 19 -15.08 -12.37 -25.87
CA VAL A 19 -15.85 -11.38 -25.10
C VAL A 19 -16.73 -12.15 -24.09
N PRO A 20 -16.60 -11.92 -22.76
CA PRO A 20 -17.49 -12.49 -21.77
C PRO A 20 -18.95 -12.08 -22.03
N HIS A 21 -19.91 -12.98 -21.75
CA HIS A 21 -21.33 -12.67 -21.92
C HIS A 21 -21.73 -11.49 -21.01
N GLY A 22 -22.20 -10.39 -21.62
CA GLY A 22 -22.58 -9.15 -20.91
C GLY A 22 -21.53 -8.03 -20.92
N ALA A 23 -20.32 -8.29 -21.43
CA ALA A 23 -19.29 -7.27 -21.58
C ALA A 23 -19.60 -6.30 -22.73
N ILE A 24 -19.45 -4.99 -22.48
CA ILE A 24 -19.59 -3.95 -23.49
C ILE A 24 -18.20 -3.68 -24.07
N GLN A 25 -18.02 -3.99 -25.36
CA GLN A 25 -16.78 -3.68 -26.05
C GLN A 25 -16.72 -2.18 -26.32
N LEU A 26 -15.79 -1.49 -25.66
CA LEU A 26 -15.59 -0.07 -25.88
C LEU A 26 -14.58 0.20 -26.98
N ASN A 27 -14.86 1.24 -27.76
CA ASN A 27 -13.87 1.81 -28.66
C ASN A 27 -12.70 2.41 -27.85
N PRO A 28 -11.48 2.48 -28.40
CA PRO A 28 -10.33 3.10 -27.73
C PRO A 28 -10.61 4.52 -27.24
N SER A 29 -11.46 5.27 -27.93
CA SER A 29 -11.90 6.62 -27.53
C SER A 29 -12.83 6.61 -26.31
N GLU A 30 -13.71 5.63 -26.20
CA GLU A 30 -14.63 5.48 -25.06
C GLU A 30 -13.88 5.00 -23.82
N ALA A 31 -12.92 4.08 -23.99
CA ALA A 31 -12.02 3.65 -22.93
C ALA A 31 -11.15 4.79 -22.39
N LEU A 32 -10.62 5.65 -23.28
CA LEU A 32 -9.89 6.85 -22.89
C LEU A 32 -10.76 7.81 -22.07
N ALA A 33 -12.00 8.06 -22.52
CA ALA A 33 -12.92 8.98 -21.85
C ALA A 33 -13.23 8.52 -20.41
N LEU A 34 -13.48 7.22 -20.21
CA LEU A 34 -13.69 6.67 -18.87
C LEU A 34 -12.46 6.81 -17.97
N ARG A 35 -11.26 6.52 -18.48
CA ARG A 35 -10.02 6.64 -17.68
C ARG A 35 -9.74 8.09 -17.28
N LEU A 36 -9.97 9.04 -18.18
CA LEU A 36 -9.86 10.46 -17.86
C LEU A 36 -10.88 10.90 -16.82
N GLN A 37 -12.10 10.35 -16.86
CA GLN A 37 -13.12 10.62 -15.85
C GLN A 37 -12.67 10.15 -14.45
N ILE A 38 -12.10 8.94 -14.37
CA ILE A 38 -11.57 8.36 -13.11
C ILE A 38 -10.42 9.21 -12.55
N ILE A 39 -9.44 9.57 -13.39
CA ILE A 39 -8.30 10.40 -12.98
C ILE A 39 -8.78 11.76 -12.46
N ASN A 40 -9.81 12.32 -13.07
CA ASN A 40 -10.37 13.60 -12.65
C ASN A 40 -11.15 13.53 -11.34
N SER A 41 -11.79 12.40 -11.04
CA SER A 41 -12.53 12.16 -9.80
C SER A 41 -11.69 11.60 -8.65
N TRP A 42 -10.36 11.53 -8.78
CA TRP A 42 -9.48 10.94 -7.77
C TRP A 42 -9.45 11.78 -6.47
N ASN A 43 -9.67 11.13 -5.32
CA ASN A 43 -9.83 11.79 -4.02
C ASN A 43 -8.59 12.61 -3.58
N LYS A 44 -7.39 12.14 -3.93
CA LYS A 44 -6.11 12.80 -3.62
C LYS A 44 -5.37 13.21 -4.90
N PRO A 45 -5.46 14.46 -5.34
CA PRO A 45 -4.91 14.89 -6.63
C PRO A 45 -3.38 14.79 -6.72
N LEU A 46 -2.68 14.78 -5.57
CA LEU A 46 -1.22 14.66 -5.50
C LEU A 46 -0.70 13.28 -5.96
N GLU A 47 -1.50 12.23 -5.81
CA GLU A 47 -1.09 10.86 -6.17
C GLU A 47 -1.12 10.63 -7.69
N VAL A 48 -2.03 11.31 -8.39
CA VAL A 48 -2.21 11.22 -9.86
C VAL A 48 -1.78 12.49 -10.60
N LEU A 49 -1.01 13.36 -9.93
CA LEU A 49 -0.62 14.67 -10.43
C LEU A 49 0.07 14.62 -11.81
N PRO A 50 1.03 13.71 -12.09
CA PRO A 50 1.66 13.61 -13.40
C PRO A 50 0.67 13.20 -14.51
N LEU A 51 -0.30 12.34 -14.20
CA LEU A 51 -1.30 11.88 -15.17
C LEU A 51 -2.36 12.94 -15.48
N LYS A 52 -2.71 13.76 -14.48
CA LYS A 52 -3.71 14.83 -14.64
C LYS A 52 -3.13 16.05 -15.34
N PHE A 53 -1.92 16.47 -14.95
CA PHE A 53 -1.32 17.74 -15.39
C PHE A 53 -0.14 17.57 -16.35
N GLY A 54 0.21 16.35 -16.77
CA GLY A 54 1.36 16.12 -17.65
C GLY A 54 1.28 16.88 -18.98
N GLY A 55 0.10 16.94 -19.60
CA GLY A 55 -0.10 17.69 -20.85
C GLY A 55 0.07 19.21 -20.68
N GLU A 56 -0.28 19.75 -19.52
CA GLU A 56 -0.08 21.17 -19.18
C GLU A 56 1.39 21.47 -18.84
N ALA A 57 2.08 20.52 -18.22
CA ALA A 57 3.50 20.64 -17.92
C ALA A 57 4.34 20.73 -19.22
N VAL A 58 4.02 19.91 -20.24
CA VAL A 58 4.67 19.95 -21.56
C VAL A 58 4.38 21.26 -22.30
N THR A 59 3.14 21.78 -22.24
CA THR A 59 2.81 23.06 -22.91
C THR A 59 3.55 24.22 -22.29
N LEU A 60 3.59 24.31 -20.96
CA LEU A 60 4.32 25.36 -20.25
C LEU A 60 5.83 25.32 -20.57
N ALA A 61 6.44 24.14 -20.50
CA ALA A 61 7.86 23.96 -20.83
C ALA A 61 8.17 24.38 -22.28
N THR A 62 7.32 23.95 -23.23
CA THR A 62 7.47 24.30 -24.65
C THR A 62 7.22 25.80 -24.89
N PHE A 63 6.28 26.41 -24.16
CA PHE A 63 5.95 27.83 -24.28
C PHE A 63 7.11 28.71 -23.85
N PHE A 64 7.68 28.47 -22.66
CA PHE A 64 8.79 29.28 -22.14
C PHE A 64 10.06 29.10 -22.96
N SER A 65 10.38 27.87 -23.40
CA SER A 65 11.53 27.63 -24.27
C SER A 65 11.37 28.30 -25.62
N SER A 66 10.21 28.17 -26.26
CA SER A 66 9.88 28.83 -27.53
C SER A 66 9.92 30.36 -27.43
N LEU A 67 9.41 30.92 -26.32
CA LEU A 67 9.45 32.36 -26.05
C LEU A 67 10.88 32.86 -25.89
N LEU A 68 11.71 32.11 -25.14
CA LEU A 68 13.14 32.43 -24.94
C LEU A 68 13.91 32.40 -26.27
N VAL A 69 13.68 31.38 -27.09
CA VAL A 69 14.28 31.28 -28.42
C VAL A 69 13.86 32.48 -29.27
N THR A 70 12.56 32.76 -29.35
CA THR A 70 12.02 33.88 -30.14
C THR A 70 12.58 35.24 -29.68
N TYR A 71 12.69 35.47 -28.37
CA TYR A 71 13.27 36.68 -27.81
C TYR A 71 14.74 36.85 -28.24
N ARG A 72 15.54 35.79 -28.11
CA ARG A 72 16.95 35.77 -28.53
C ARG A 72 17.09 35.96 -30.04
N SER A 73 16.21 35.36 -30.85
CA SER A 73 16.23 35.52 -32.31
C SER A 73 16.00 36.97 -32.68
N ARG A 74 14.99 37.62 -32.08
CA ARG A 74 14.72 39.04 -32.33
C ARG A 74 15.86 39.94 -31.88
N SER A 75 16.50 39.62 -30.75
CA SER A 75 17.67 40.37 -30.27
C SER A 75 18.86 40.25 -31.24
N PHE A 76 19.07 39.10 -31.87
CA PHE A 76 20.16 38.92 -32.84
C PHE A 76 20.01 39.83 -34.07
N PHE A 77 18.77 40.05 -34.54
CA PHE A 77 18.45 40.95 -35.64
C PHE A 77 18.19 42.41 -35.20
N ASN A 78 18.53 42.78 -33.95
CA ASN A 78 18.30 44.12 -33.38
C ASN A 78 16.84 44.61 -33.48
N MET A 79 15.88 43.69 -33.37
CA MET A 79 14.45 43.97 -33.52
C MET A 79 13.79 44.29 -32.16
N PHE A 80 13.78 45.57 -31.79
CA PHE A 80 13.15 46.05 -30.54
C PHE A 80 11.74 46.64 -30.73
N THR A 81 11.29 46.83 -31.97
CA THR A 81 9.98 47.40 -32.30
C THR A 81 8.85 46.36 -32.28
N ARG A 82 7.60 46.82 -32.07
CA ARG A 82 6.38 45.96 -32.13
C ARG A 82 6.07 45.42 -33.55
N VAL A 83 6.68 45.99 -34.59
CA VAL A 83 6.50 45.57 -35.98
C VAL A 83 7.06 44.16 -36.18
N GLY A 84 6.28 43.28 -36.82
CA GLY A 84 6.63 41.87 -37.05
C GLY A 84 6.54 40.97 -35.81
N LEU A 85 6.02 41.46 -34.67
CA LEU A 85 5.90 40.66 -33.45
C LEU A 85 4.98 39.45 -33.63
N ALA A 86 3.80 39.65 -34.24
CA ALA A 86 2.86 38.58 -34.54
C ALA A 86 3.47 37.53 -35.49
N LEU A 87 4.23 37.99 -36.50
CA LEU A 87 4.91 37.12 -37.46
C LEU A 87 5.99 36.25 -36.81
N SER A 88 6.56 36.68 -35.68
CA SER A 88 7.46 35.87 -34.87
C SER A 88 6.73 34.98 -33.84
N LEU A 89 5.74 35.50 -33.10
CA LEU A 89 5.12 34.76 -31.99
C LEU A 89 4.22 33.61 -32.44
N VAL A 90 3.45 33.79 -33.53
CA VAL A 90 2.52 32.75 -34.00
C VAL A 90 3.26 31.47 -34.45
N PRO A 91 4.21 31.53 -35.40
CA PRO A 91 4.90 30.32 -35.87
C PRO A 91 5.98 29.81 -34.90
N CYS A 92 6.56 30.68 -34.05
CA CYS A 92 7.65 30.27 -33.16
C CYS A 92 7.19 29.87 -31.77
N VAL A 93 6.02 30.32 -31.29
CA VAL A 93 5.53 30.03 -29.93
C VAL A 93 4.19 29.28 -29.96
N LEU A 94 3.16 29.82 -30.61
CA LEU A 94 1.82 29.21 -30.57
C LEU A 94 1.76 27.88 -31.35
N LEU A 95 2.38 27.84 -32.53
CA LEU A 95 2.38 26.63 -33.35
C LEU A 95 3.18 25.47 -32.71
N PRO A 96 4.43 25.67 -32.23
CA PRO A 96 5.19 24.58 -31.62
C PRO A 96 4.59 24.11 -30.29
N THR A 97 3.98 24.99 -29.50
CA THR A 97 3.27 24.59 -28.27
C THR A 97 2.03 23.76 -28.54
N GLY A 98 1.22 24.14 -29.53
CA GLY A 98 0.05 23.35 -29.95
C GLY A 98 0.44 21.97 -30.50
N ILE A 99 1.50 21.92 -31.32
CA ILE A 99 2.04 20.65 -31.85
C ILE A 99 2.56 19.77 -30.72
N ALA A 100 3.33 20.32 -29.78
CA ALA A 100 3.85 19.57 -28.63
C ALA A 100 2.72 18.95 -27.81
N HIS A 101 1.69 19.72 -27.46
CA HIS A 101 0.54 19.21 -26.71
C HIS A 101 -0.18 18.09 -27.45
N HIS A 102 -0.43 18.27 -28.75
CA HIS A 102 -1.12 17.29 -29.57
C HIS A 102 -0.31 15.99 -29.70
N CYS A 103 0.99 16.11 -29.99
CA CYS A 103 1.90 14.97 -30.10
C CYS A 103 2.05 14.23 -28.77
N PHE A 104 2.25 14.94 -27.66
CA PHE A 104 2.31 14.32 -26.33
C PHE A 104 1.02 13.55 -26.01
N THR A 105 -0.13 14.17 -26.24
CA THR A 105 -1.43 13.55 -25.95
C THR A 105 -1.61 12.27 -26.76
N ARG A 106 -1.32 12.32 -28.06
CA ARG A 106 -1.55 11.19 -28.97
C ARG A 106 -0.52 10.06 -28.86
N PHE A 107 0.77 10.39 -28.75
CA PHE A 107 1.86 9.43 -28.85
C PHE A 107 2.42 8.97 -27.50
N VAL A 108 2.12 9.70 -26.42
CA VAL A 108 2.63 9.40 -25.07
C VAL A 108 1.46 9.17 -24.11
N SER A 109 0.66 10.19 -23.82
CA SER A 109 -0.40 10.11 -22.80
C SER A 109 -1.46 9.06 -23.13
N ASN A 110 -2.00 9.04 -24.35
CA ASN A 110 -3.01 8.07 -24.75
C ASN A 110 -2.44 6.63 -24.79
N GLN A 111 -1.14 6.47 -25.09
CA GLN A 111 -0.49 5.16 -25.08
C GLN A 111 -0.31 4.64 -23.65
N ILE A 112 0.08 5.51 -22.70
CA ILE A 112 0.15 5.17 -21.27
C ILE A 112 -1.25 4.82 -20.73
N LEU A 113 -2.27 5.57 -21.16
CA LEU A 113 -3.63 5.44 -20.67
C LEU A 113 -4.45 4.34 -21.33
N VAL A 114 -4.23 3.93 -22.58
CA VAL A 114 -5.10 2.93 -23.25
C VAL A 114 -4.31 1.70 -23.70
N GLY A 115 -2.98 1.78 -23.72
CA GLY A 115 -2.12 0.74 -24.32
C GLY A 115 -2.14 0.81 -25.86
N PRO A 116 -1.30 0.00 -26.54
CA PRO A 116 -1.11 0.09 -27.99
C PRO A 116 -2.39 -0.26 -28.76
N SER A 117 -2.78 0.64 -29.67
CA SER A 117 -3.95 0.49 -30.56
C SER A 117 -3.82 -0.64 -31.59
N ASN A 118 -2.60 -1.12 -31.85
CA ASN A 118 -2.32 -2.17 -32.83
C ASN A 118 -1.61 -3.36 -32.16
N SER A 119 -2.31 -4.47 -32.00
CA SER A 119 -1.85 -5.67 -31.28
C SER A 119 -0.68 -6.44 -31.92
N MET A 120 -0.20 -6.02 -33.09
CA MET A 120 0.84 -6.74 -33.85
C MET A 120 2.26 -6.17 -33.76
N LEU A 121 2.45 -4.92 -33.30
CA LEU A 121 3.79 -4.36 -33.08
C LEU A 121 3.98 -4.16 -31.57
N TYR A 122 4.90 -4.94 -30.99
CA TYR A 122 5.54 -4.85 -29.65
C TYR A 122 4.85 -4.07 -28.51
N PRO A 123 4.84 -4.60 -27.25
CA PRO A 123 4.52 -3.77 -26.10
C PRO A 123 5.48 -2.57 -26.06
N ASP A 124 4.94 -1.35 -26.01
CA ASP A 124 5.75 -0.14 -26.02
C ASP A 124 6.68 -0.15 -24.79
N CYS A 125 7.98 -0.30 -25.04
CA CYS A 125 9.02 -0.27 -24.00
C CYS A 125 8.99 1.08 -23.27
N SER A 126 9.19 1.07 -21.94
CA SER A 126 9.25 2.28 -21.09
C SER A 126 10.27 3.30 -21.61
N ILE A 127 11.43 2.80 -22.04
CA ILE A 127 12.50 3.61 -22.62
C ILE A 127 12.06 4.22 -23.96
N CYS A 128 11.30 3.49 -24.78
CA CYS A 128 10.81 4.01 -26.05
C CYS A 128 9.84 5.18 -25.85
N LEU A 129 8.95 5.12 -24.84
CA LEU A 129 8.04 6.23 -24.51
C LEU A 129 8.80 7.44 -23.98
N GLN A 130 9.81 7.21 -23.12
CA GLN A 130 10.69 8.27 -22.62
C GLN A 130 11.47 8.96 -23.76
N ILE A 131 12.02 8.19 -24.70
CA ILE A 131 12.73 8.71 -25.88
C ILE A 131 11.77 9.48 -26.81
N ARG A 132 10.56 8.96 -27.03
CA ARG A 132 9.53 9.65 -27.84
C ARG A 132 9.23 11.03 -27.25
N GLU A 133 9.05 11.14 -25.95
CA GLU A 133 8.76 12.45 -25.35
C GLU A 133 9.95 13.39 -25.37
N ALA A 134 11.15 12.89 -25.07
CA ALA A 134 12.37 13.68 -25.21
C ALA A 134 12.53 14.22 -26.64
N LEU A 135 12.16 13.45 -27.67
CA LEU A 135 12.17 13.88 -29.06
C LEU A 135 11.10 14.95 -29.34
N ILE A 136 9.86 14.77 -28.87
CA ILE A 136 8.77 15.74 -29.04
C ILE A 136 9.16 17.09 -28.42
N MET A 137 9.70 17.09 -27.19
CA MET A 137 10.11 18.31 -26.52
C MET A 137 11.31 19.00 -27.19
N ASN A 138 12.31 18.25 -27.64
CA ASN A 138 13.45 18.84 -28.34
C ASN A 138 13.06 19.42 -29.70
N THR A 139 12.17 18.74 -30.43
CA THR A 139 11.71 19.22 -31.74
C THR A 139 10.84 20.46 -31.60
N CYS A 140 9.84 20.43 -30.72
CA CYS A 140 8.88 21.53 -30.58
C CYS A 140 9.39 22.67 -29.69
N GLY A 141 10.22 22.40 -28.69
CA GLY A 141 10.74 23.41 -27.77
C GLY A 141 12.07 24.05 -28.20
N LEU A 142 12.78 23.47 -29.18
CA LEU A 142 14.08 23.99 -29.62
C LEU A 142 14.23 24.03 -31.14
N VAL A 143 14.11 22.90 -31.84
CA VAL A 143 14.43 22.82 -33.28
C VAL A 143 13.47 23.67 -34.14
N LEU A 144 12.15 23.52 -33.94
CA LEU A 144 11.14 24.29 -34.67
C LEU A 144 11.22 25.80 -34.36
N PRO A 145 11.25 26.24 -33.08
CA PRO A 145 11.43 27.66 -32.75
C PRO A 145 12.74 28.25 -33.28
N LEU A 146 13.84 27.49 -33.32
CA LEU A 146 15.12 27.98 -33.87
C LEU A 146 15.01 28.28 -35.37
N GLY A 147 14.40 27.36 -36.15
CA GLY A 147 14.22 27.52 -37.59
C GLY A 147 13.21 28.61 -37.94
N PHE A 148 12.02 28.56 -37.35
CA PHE A 148 10.99 29.58 -37.57
C PHE A 148 11.40 30.94 -37.02
N GLY A 149 12.14 30.98 -35.90
CA GLY A 149 12.66 32.21 -35.30
C GLY A 149 13.65 32.90 -36.22
N PHE A 150 14.52 32.14 -36.88
CA PHE A 150 15.42 32.66 -37.91
C PHE A 150 14.66 33.25 -39.11
N LEU A 151 13.76 32.47 -39.72
CA LEU A 151 13.03 32.89 -40.92
C LEU A 151 12.11 34.09 -40.65
N SER A 152 11.34 34.05 -39.57
CA SER A 152 10.41 35.13 -39.20
C SER A 152 11.15 36.43 -38.84
N SER A 153 12.28 36.33 -38.14
CA SER A 153 13.08 37.50 -37.77
C SER A 153 13.85 38.06 -38.97
N ALA A 154 14.37 37.20 -39.86
CA ALA A 154 15.02 37.61 -41.10
C ALA A 154 14.04 38.32 -42.06
N ALA A 155 12.84 37.75 -42.26
CA ALA A 155 11.79 38.38 -43.06
C ALA A 155 11.33 39.72 -42.46
N SER A 156 11.16 39.77 -41.14
CA SER A 156 10.80 41.02 -40.45
C SER A 156 11.90 42.07 -40.60
N ALA A 157 13.17 41.68 -40.49
CA ALA A 157 14.31 42.58 -40.62
C ALA A 157 14.46 43.14 -42.05
N LEU A 158 14.14 42.37 -43.08
CA LEU A 158 14.07 42.84 -44.47
C LEU A 158 12.98 43.90 -44.66
N ILE A 159 11.80 43.66 -44.08
CA ILE A 159 10.66 44.60 -44.15
C ILE A 159 11.00 45.92 -43.44
N THR A 160 11.56 45.85 -42.23
CA THR A 160 11.86 47.03 -41.42
C THR A 160 13.23 47.65 -41.70
N ARG A 161 14.04 47.03 -42.55
CA ARG A 161 15.44 47.42 -42.86
C ARG A 161 16.30 47.66 -41.60
N SER A 162 16.07 46.88 -40.56
CA SER A 162 16.71 47.03 -39.24
C SER A 162 18.07 46.34 -39.15
N TYR A 163 18.29 45.30 -39.95
CA TYR A 163 19.52 44.51 -39.98
C TYR A 163 19.85 44.12 -41.43
N PRO A 164 21.13 44.09 -41.83
CA PRO A 164 21.51 43.67 -43.18
C PRO A 164 21.31 42.16 -43.34
N VAL A 165 20.22 41.78 -44.02
CA VAL A 165 19.88 40.39 -44.33
C VAL A 165 20.00 40.17 -45.85
N PRO A 166 20.62 39.07 -46.32
CA PRO A 166 20.60 38.66 -47.72
C PRO A 166 19.16 38.47 -48.23
N ASP A 167 18.98 38.47 -49.54
CA ASP A 167 17.68 38.13 -50.11
C ASP A 167 17.28 36.69 -49.73
N LEU A 168 16.01 36.45 -49.42
CA LEU A 168 15.53 35.18 -48.90
C LEU A 168 15.73 34.02 -49.90
N LEU A 169 15.81 34.33 -51.19
CA LEU A 169 16.03 33.37 -52.27
C LEU A 169 17.51 32.97 -52.43
N ASP A 170 18.46 33.73 -51.87
CA ASP A 170 19.89 33.35 -51.91
C ASP A 170 20.23 32.35 -50.80
N VAL A 171 19.94 31.07 -51.08
CA VAL A 171 20.10 29.95 -50.15
C VAL A 171 21.53 29.85 -49.58
N LYS A 172 22.56 30.17 -50.38
CA LYS A 172 23.97 30.06 -49.93
C LYS A 172 24.30 31.11 -48.87
N SER A 173 23.89 32.35 -49.10
CA SER A 173 24.12 33.45 -48.17
C SER A 173 23.26 33.31 -46.91
N MET A 174 22.01 32.89 -47.07
CA MET A 174 21.10 32.60 -45.95
C MET A 174 21.63 31.47 -45.06
N TRP A 175 22.22 30.42 -45.63
CA TRP A 175 22.83 29.33 -44.85
C TRP A 175 24.05 29.79 -44.03
N ARG A 176 24.89 30.67 -44.60
CA ARG A 176 26.03 31.27 -43.86
C ARG A 176 25.53 32.10 -42.68
N MET A 177 24.47 32.89 -42.87
CA MET A 177 23.86 33.66 -41.80
C MET A 177 23.21 32.75 -40.75
N PHE A 178 22.53 31.68 -41.16
CA PHE A 178 21.95 30.69 -40.25
C PHE A 178 23.02 30.03 -39.37
N LYS A 179 24.23 29.76 -39.90
CA LYS A 179 25.36 29.26 -39.09
C LYS A 179 25.79 30.25 -38.01
N LEU A 180 25.89 31.53 -38.33
CA LEU A 180 26.24 32.58 -37.36
C LEU A 180 25.15 32.73 -36.29
N TYR A 181 23.88 32.72 -36.73
CA TYR A 181 22.73 32.70 -35.85
C TYR A 181 22.75 31.48 -34.92
N SER A 182 22.90 30.27 -35.45
CA SER A 182 22.94 29.03 -34.68
C SER A 182 24.09 29.01 -33.66
N ASN A 183 25.27 29.55 -34.02
CA ASN A 183 26.40 29.70 -33.10
C ASN A 183 26.07 30.63 -31.92
N SER A 184 25.25 31.66 -32.11
CA SER A 184 24.77 32.54 -31.03
C SER A 184 23.96 31.78 -29.98
N PHE A 185 23.30 30.69 -30.38
CA PHE A 185 22.51 29.83 -29.50
C PHE A 185 23.31 28.68 -28.91
N ARG A 186 24.63 28.56 -29.13
CA ARG A 186 25.39 27.36 -28.73
C ARG A 186 25.20 26.99 -27.25
N THR A 187 25.32 27.95 -26.33
CA THR A 187 25.20 27.67 -24.89
C THR A 187 23.74 27.53 -24.44
N VAL A 188 22.84 28.41 -24.91
CA VAL A 188 21.43 28.38 -24.51
C VAL A 188 20.72 27.16 -25.09
N GLY A 189 21.02 26.83 -26.35
CA GLY A 189 20.47 25.67 -27.06
C GLY A 189 20.93 24.34 -26.47
N THR A 190 22.21 24.21 -26.03
CA THR A 190 22.64 22.98 -25.35
C THR A 190 21.97 22.82 -23.99
N CYS A 191 21.82 23.91 -23.21
CA CYS A 191 21.07 23.87 -21.95
C CYS A 191 19.59 23.50 -22.16
N LEU A 192 18.93 24.09 -23.16
CA LEU A 192 17.54 23.76 -23.49
C LEU A 192 17.38 22.31 -23.95
N LEU A 193 18.30 21.81 -24.79
CA LEU A 193 18.28 20.43 -25.25
C LEU A 193 18.39 19.45 -24.07
N LEU A 194 19.39 19.63 -23.20
CA LEU A 194 19.57 18.80 -22.02
C LEU A 194 18.38 18.93 -21.06
N GLY A 195 17.94 20.15 -20.78
CA GLY A 195 16.79 20.41 -19.91
C GLY A 195 15.51 19.72 -20.40
N HIS A 196 15.21 19.81 -21.70
CA HIS A 196 14.05 19.15 -22.30
C HIS A 196 14.18 17.63 -22.28
N THR A 197 15.36 17.06 -22.55
CA THR A 197 15.56 15.60 -22.41
C THR A 197 15.31 15.12 -20.98
N VAL A 198 15.88 15.80 -19.98
CA VAL A 198 15.72 15.41 -18.57
C VAL A 198 14.28 15.59 -18.11
N PHE A 199 13.65 16.72 -18.44
CA PHE A 199 12.26 16.98 -18.05
C PHE A 199 11.29 15.99 -18.70
N GLY A 200 11.39 15.76 -20.02
CA GLY A 200 10.50 14.85 -20.74
C GLY A 200 10.62 13.40 -20.26
N THR A 201 11.85 12.93 -20.02
CA THR A 201 12.09 11.57 -19.48
C THR A 201 11.57 11.43 -18.05
N ALA A 202 11.82 12.41 -17.18
CA ALA A 202 11.34 12.41 -15.79
C ALA A 202 9.81 12.47 -15.71
N LEU A 203 9.16 13.26 -16.57
CA LEU A 203 7.70 13.37 -16.62
C LEU A 203 7.07 12.03 -17.00
N VAL A 204 7.55 11.39 -18.07
CA VAL A 204 7.05 10.07 -18.49
C VAL A 204 7.29 9.02 -17.41
N TYR A 205 8.46 9.03 -16.77
CA TYR A 205 8.72 8.14 -15.64
C TYR A 205 7.70 8.33 -14.50
N ALA A 206 7.44 9.56 -14.08
CA ALA A 206 6.47 9.87 -13.03
C ALA A 206 5.03 9.48 -13.42
N MET A 207 4.66 9.63 -14.69
CA MET A 207 3.37 9.17 -15.23
C MET A 207 3.25 7.64 -15.22
N MET A 208 4.34 6.93 -15.55
CA MET A 208 4.35 5.47 -15.54
C MET A 208 4.32 4.93 -14.10
N ASP A 209 5.06 5.53 -13.19
CA ASP A 209 5.11 5.15 -11.78
C ASP A 209 3.76 5.36 -11.08
N SER A 210 3.09 6.49 -11.32
CA SER A 210 1.74 6.75 -10.77
C SER A 210 0.67 5.80 -11.32
N ASN A 211 0.84 5.25 -12.53
CA ASN A 211 -0.07 4.29 -13.13
C ASN A 211 0.15 2.83 -12.65
N GLN A 212 1.16 2.57 -11.83
CA GLN A 212 1.59 1.22 -11.42
C GLN A 212 1.34 0.89 -9.94
N ARG A 213 0.73 1.80 -9.18
CA ARG A 213 0.53 1.64 -7.74
C ARG A 213 -0.82 1.00 -7.43
N ILE A 214 -0.79 -0.11 -6.72
CA ILE A 214 -1.96 -0.78 -6.15
C ILE A 214 -2.03 -0.39 -4.67
N ASN A 215 -3.10 0.30 -4.26
CA ASN A 215 -3.34 0.59 -2.85
C ASN A 215 -3.93 -0.64 -2.15
N VAL A 216 -3.12 -1.29 -1.32
CA VAL A 216 -3.48 -2.48 -0.58
C VAL A 216 -3.41 -2.17 0.89
N ASN A 217 -4.54 -2.17 1.57
CA ASN A 217 -4.55 -1.90 3.00
C ASN A 217 -4.01 -3.12 3.77
N ILE A 218 -2.71 -3.15 4.04
CA ILE A 218 -2.01 -4.23 4.76
C ILE A 218 -2.18 -4.09 6.28
N GLY A 219 -2.48 -2.87 6.76
CA GLY A 219 -2.76 -2.61 8.17
C GLY A 219 -1.56 -2.85 9.09
N GLY A 220 -0.33 -2.72 8.57
CA GLY A 220 0.91 -2.83 9.34
C GLY A 220 1.32 -4.25 9.77
N CYS A 221 0.59 -5.30 9.39
CA CYS A 221 0.89 -6.67 9.80
C CYS A 221 2.10 -7.27 9.04
N LYS A 222 3.19 -7.60 9.75
CA LYS A 222 4.38 -8.24 9.14
C LYS A 222 4.07 -9.60 8.47
N ASN A 223 3.18 -10.40 9.06
CA ASN A 223 2.80 -11.70 8.47
C ASN A 223 2.03 -11.54 7.15
N CYS A 224 1.24 -10.47 6.99
CA CYS A 224 0.60 -10.13 5.71
C CYS A 224 1.65 -9.73 4.67
N VAL A 225 2.63 -8.91 5.03
CA VAL A 225 3.72 -8.49 4.13
C VAL A 225 4.54 -9.71 3.68
N SER A 226 4.94 -10.59 4.60
CA SER A 226 5.66 -11.82 4.26
C SER A 226 4.85 -12.76 3.37
N CYS A 227 3.54 -12.91 3.63
CA CYS A 227 2.63 -13.67 2.78
C CYS A 227 2.56 -13.08 1.36
N LEU A 228 2.55 -11.75 1.22
CA LEU A 228 2.60 -11.06 -0.07
C LEU A 228 3.91 -11.32 -0.81
N HIS A 229 5.05 -11.22 -0.12
CA HIS A 229 6.35 -11.58 -0.71
C HIS A 229 6.34 -13.04 -1.21
N HIS A 230 5.84 -13.98 -0.40
CA HIS A 230 5.74 -15.38 -0.81
C HIS A 230 4.85 -15.56 -2.04
N LEU A 231 3.69 -14.88 -2.08
CA LEU A 231 2.75 -15.00 -3.18
C LEU A 231 3.29 -14.39 -4.48
N LEU A 232 3.96 -13.23 -4.41
CA LEU A 232 4.51 -12.55 -5.59
C LEU A 232 5.79 -13.22 -6.11
N GLU A 233 6.71 -13.56 -5.21
CA GLU A 233 8.04 -14.05 -5.59
C GLU A 233 8.05 -15.57 -5.78
N LYS A 234 7.59 -16.35 -4.79
CA LYS A 234 7.70 -17.82 -4.82
C LYS A 234 6.62 -18.48 -5.68
N TYR A 235 5.40 -17.95 -5.64
CA TYR A 235 4.28 -18.50 -6.42
C TYR A 235 4.13 -17.84 -7.80
N ALA A 236 4.02 -16.52 -7.86
CA ALA A 236 3.80 -15.81 -9.12
C ALA A 236 5.08 -15.59 -9.97
N ASP A 237 6.27 -15.85 -9.42
CA ASP A 237 7.59 -15.65 -10.05
C ASP A 237 7.83 -14.22 -10.57
N ILE A 238 7.33 -13.22 -9.84
CA ILE A 238 7.49 -11.80 -10.16
C ILE A 238 8.77 -11.29 -9.49
N LYS A 239 9.79 -10.97 -10.29
CA LYS A 239 11.11 -10.53 -9.81
C LYS A 239 11.18 -9.05 -9.45
N GLU A 240 10.35 -8.21 -10.06
CA GLU A 240 10.36 -6.75 -9.87
C GLU A 240 9.06 -6.29 -9.21
N TYR A 241 9.11 -6.05 -7.89
CA TYR A 241 8.02 -5.48 -7.12
C TYR A 241 8.55 -4.72 -5.89
N ILE A 242 7.82 -3.69 -5.44
CA ILE A 242 8.13 -2.97 -4.21
C ILE A 242 6.86 -2.94 -3.35
N ILE A 243 6.99 -3.34 -2.09
CA ILE A 243 5.91 -3.26 -1.10
C ILE A 243 6.30 -2.19 -0.08
N SER A 244 5.53 -1.11 -0.01
CA SER A 244 5.61 -0.13 1.06
C SER A 244 4.54 -0.44 2.10
N SER A 245 4.96 -0.99 3.24
CA SER A 245 4.07 -1.31 4.35
C SER A 245 3.51 -0.07 5.07
N GLU A 246 4.28 1.02 5.09
CA GLU A 246 3.89 2.30 5.70
C GLU A 246 2.82 3.01 4.86
N GLU A 247 3.03 3.06 3.54
CA GLU A 247 2.11 3.72 2.61
C GLU A 247 0.96 2.82 2.16
N ASN A 248 0.96 1.52 2.52
CA ASN A 248 0.00 0.53 2.04
C ASN A 248 -0.03 0.44 0.50
N LEU A 249 1.13 0.58 -0.14
CA LEU A 249 1.26 0.60 -1.60
C LEU A 249 2.09 -0.59 -2.10
N ILE A 250 1.64 -1.19 -3.19
CA ILE A 250 2.40 -2.18 -3.95
C ILE A 250 2.63 -1.63 -5.35
N SER A 251 3.88 -1.45 -5.76
CA SER A 251 4.23 -1.09 -7.14
C SER A 251 4.70 -2.33 -7.89
N ILE A 252 3.98 -2.69 -8.95
CA ILE A 252 4.26 -3.85 -9.80
C ILE A 252 4.15 -3.44 -11.27
N HIS A 253 4.94 -4.09 -12.12
CA HIS A 253 4.88 -3.89 -13.56
C HIS A 253 3.46 -4.13 -14.12
N PRO A 254 2.94 -3.29 -15.06
CA PRO A 254 1.55 -3.30 -15.52
C PRO A 254 1.05 -4.66 -16.02
N VAL A 255 1.94 -5.46 -16.58
CA VAL A 255 1.66 -6.80 -17.11
C VAL A 255 1.10 -7.74 -16.03
N TYR A 256 1.53 -7.60 -14.78
CA TYR A 256 1.13 -8.51 -13.69
C TYR A 256 -0.03 -7.99 -12.84
N VAL A 257 -0.47 -6.74 -13.04
CA VAL A 257 -1.46 -6.08 -12.19
C VAL A 257 -2.77 -6.86 -12.09
N LYS A 258 -3.29 -7.39 -13.21
CA LYS A 258 -4.55 -8.17 -13.21
C LYS A 258 -4.41 -9.45 -12.40
N ARG A 259 -3.35 -10.23 -12.69
CA ARG A 259 -3.06 -11.50 -12.00
C ARG A 259 -2.94 -11.29 -10.50
N VAL A 260 -2.13 -10.31 -10.11
CA VAL A 260 -1.92 -9.97 -8.69
C VAL A 260 -3.23 -9.49 -8.06
N THR A 261 -3.96 -8.58 -8.69
CA THR A 261 -5.26 -8.11 -8.15
C THR A 261 -6.24 -9.26 -7.90
N SER A 262 -6.34 -10.22 -8.81
CA SER A 262 -7.19 -11.41 -8.62
C SER A 262 -6.75 -12.24 -7.42
N LEU A 263 -5.44 -12.50 -7.28
CA LEU A 263 -4.88 -13.22 -6.13
C LEU A 263 -5.11 -12.46 -4.81
N LEU A 264 -4.89 -11.15 -4.79
CA LEU A 264 -5.07 -10.33 -3.58
C LEU A 264 -6.53 -10.24 -3.16
N LYS A 265 -7.46 -10.11 -4.12
CA LYS A 265 -8.91 -10.15 -3.87
C LYS A 265 -9.32 -11.49 -3.25
N PHE A 266 -8.81 -12.60 -3.80
CA PHE A 266 -9.11 -13.93 -3.27
C PHE A 266 -8.60 -14.12 -1.84
N VAL A 267 -7.38 -13.66 -1.54
CA VAL A 267 -6.79 -13.70 -0.18
C VAL A 267 -7.51 -12.75 0.80
N GLY A 268 -8.43 -11.92 0.33
CA GLY A 268 -9.27 -11.05 1.17
C GLY A 268 -8.56 -9.78 1.63
N LEU A 269 -7.60 -9.26 0.86
CA LEU A 269 -7.02 -7.94 1.09
C LEU A 269 -7.96 -6.86 0.55
N ASP A 270 -8.27 -5.87 1.40
CA ASP A 270 -9.07 -4.72 1.00
C ASP A 270 -8.22 -3.83 0.08
N ILE A 271 -8.52 -3.86 -1.21
CA ILE A 271 -7.92 -3.00 -2.21
C ILE A 271 -8.80 -1.75 -2.27
N LYS A 272 -8.31 -0.63 -1.71
CA LYS A 272 -9.13 0.58 -1.52
C LYS A 272 -9.31 1.39 -2.81
N ASP A 273 -8.43 1.23 -3.80
CA ASP A 273 -8.44 2.05 -5.02
C ASP A 273 -8.12 1.27 -6.31
N VAL A 274 -8.39 -0.03 -6.36
CA VAL A 274 -8.55 -0.69 -7.66
C VAL A 274 -10.02 -0.72 -7.95
N ASP A 275 -10.52 0.42 -8.41
CA ASP A 275 -11.71 0.42 -9.24
C ASP A 275 -11.53 -0.71 -10.26
N ASN A 276 -12.57 -1.52 -10.43
CA ASN A 276 -12.69 -2.59 -11.43
C ASN A 276 -12.52 -2.10 -12.89
N HIS A 277 -11.93 -0.93 -13.10
CA HIS A 277 -11.72 -0.22 -14.36
C HIS A 277 -10.28 -0.29 -14.88
N LEU A 278 -9.33 -0.91 -14.16
CA LEU A 278 -8.00 -1.26 -14.68
C LEU A 278 -8.09 -2.49 -15.60
N SER A 279 -8.58 -2.26 -16.82
CA SER A 279 -8.60 -3.28 -17.87
C SER A 279 -7.29 -3.30 -18.68
N VAL A 280 -6.77 -4.51 -18.85
CA VAL A 280 -5.97 -4.98 -19.98
C VAL A 280 -4.49 -4.58 -20.08
N TYR A 281 -3.63 -5.49 -19.62
CA TYR A 281 -2.62 -6.09 -20.49
C TYR A 281 -2.91 -7.59 -20.54
N SER A 282 -3.39 -8.10 -21.68
CA SER A 282 -3.35 -9.53 -21.98
C SER A 282 -2.32 -9.74 -23.08
N LYS A 283 -1.09 -10.02 -22.65
CA LYS A 283 -0.16 -10.78 -23.46
C LYS A 283 0.54 -11.78 -22.56
N ASP A 284 -0.25 -12.74 -22.07
CA ASP A 284 0.28 -14.05 -21.75
C ASP A 284 0.68 -14.68 -23.07
N SER A 285 1.96 -14.53 -23.42
CA SER A 285 2.59 -15.44 -24.38
C SER A 285 3.86 -16.06 -23.83
N LYS A 286 4.07 -15.93 -22.51
CA LYS A 286 5.09 -16.65 -21.73
C LYS A 286 4.69 -16.98 -20.27
N ALA A 287 3.59 -16.44 -19.75
CA ALA A 287 3.09 -16.76 -18.40
C ALA A 287 2.08 -17.93 -18.38
N GLU A 288 2.08 -18.78 -19.42
CA GLU A 288 1.30 -20.03 -19.53
C GLU A 288 1.81 -21.17 -18.63
N SER A 289 2.64 -20.87 -17.63
CA SER A 289 3.16 -21.86 -16.68
C SER A 289 2.73 -21.57 -15.25
N ASN A 290 1.46 -21.24 -15.02
CA ASN A 290 1.01 -21.00 -13.66
C ASN A 290 -0.33 -21.67 -13.38
N ASP A 291 -0.34 -22.43 -12.29
CA ASP A 291 -1.47 -23.23 -11.79
C ASP A 291 -2.67 -22.38 -11.30
N ASP A 292 -2.70 -21.08 -11.62
CA ASP A 292 -3.74 -20.12 -11.23
C ASP A 292 -5.16 -20.63 -11.57
N ILE A 293 -5.29 -21.39 -12.66
CA ILE A 293 -6.54 -22.05 -13.10
C ILE A 293 -7.12 -22.94 -11.99
N TYR A 294 -6.26 -23.61 -11.22
CA TYR A 294 -6.69 -24.50 -10.14
C TYR A 294 -7.00 -23.73 -8.85
N PHE A 295 -6.31 -22.63 -8.58
CA PHE A 295 -6.38 -21.92 -7.30
C PHE A 295 -7.42 -20.79 -7.24
N LEU A 296 -7.92 -20.32 -8.39
CA LEU A 296 -8.89 -19.23 -8.49
C LEU A 296 -10.28 -19.73 -8.91
N PRO A 297 -11.37 -19.22 -8.30
CA PRO A 297 -12.73 -19.54 -8.72
C PRO A 297 -13.12 -18.82 -10.02
N GLU A 298 -14.05 -19.39 -10.79
CA GLU A 298 -14.68 -18.68 -11.91
C GLU A 298 -15.47 -17.47 -11.39
N LEU A 299 -15.09 -16.27 -11.85
CA LEU A 299 -15.75 -15.01 -11.51
C LEU A 299 -17.14 -14.96 -12.16
N ASN A 300 -18.16 -15.42 -11.47
CA ASN A 300 -19.54 -15.01 -11.78
C ASN A 300 -19.75 -13.61 -11.19
N ASP A 301 -19.82 -12.61 -12.07
CA ASP A 301 -19.89 -11.16 -11.76
C ASP A 301 -21.03 -10.72 -10.80
N ASN A 302 -21.93 -11.62 -10.39
CA ASN A 302 -23.08 -11.30 -9.53
C ASN A 302 -23.09 -11.96 -8.15
N SER A 303 -22.11 -12.80 -7.79
CA SER A 303 -21.89 -13.10 -6.38
C SER A 303 -20.91 -12.08 -5.85
N GLN A 304 -21.39 -11.08 -5.12
CA GLN A 304 -20.56 -10.40 -4.14
C GLN A 304 -19.84 -11.51 -3.36
N ILE A 305 -18.55 -11.70 -3.64
CA ILE A 305 -17.62 -12.31 -2.70
C ILE A 305 -17.65 -11.33 -1.54
N ASN A 306 -18.66 -11.48 -0.69
CA ASN A 306 -18.68 -10.89 0.63
C ASN A 306 -17.39 -11.41 1.23
N SER A 307 -16.41 -10.52 1.23
CA SER A 307 -15.02 -10.82 1.46
C SER A 307 -14.90 -11.73 2.68
N MET A 308 -13.81 -12.49 2.75
CA MET A 308 -13.36 -13.18 3.96
C MET A 308 -13.16 -12.22 5.16
N ALA A 309 -13.57 -10.96 5.06
CA ALA A 309 -13.96 -10.14 6.19
C ALA A 309 -14.99 -10.91 7.04
N SER A 310 -14.48 -11.51 8.12
CA SER A 310 -15.19 -11.43 9.39
C SER A 310 -15.80 -10.05 9.48
N LYS A 311 -17.13 -9.97 9.63
CA LYS A 311 -17.82 -8.75 10.05
C LYS A 311 -17.34 -8.37 11.46
N ARG A 312 -16.07 -7.97 11.61
CA ARG A 312 -15.84 -6.70 12.27
C ARG A 312 -16.11 -5.68 11.19
N LYS A 313 -17.21 -4.94 11.36
CA LYS A 313 -17.16 -3.51 11.07
C LYS A 313 -15.79 -3.05 11.53
N ARG A 314 -14.88 -2.74 10.60
CA ARG A 314 -13.92 -1.70 10.91
C ARG A 314 -14.76 -0.56 11.46
N LEU A 315 -14.42 -0.08 12.64
CA LEU A 315 -14.82 1.24 13.08
C LEU A 315 -14.17 2.34 12.18
N ASP A 316 -13.97 2.06 10.89
CA ASP A 316 -13.59 2.99 9.83
C ASP A 316 -14.77 3.22 8.87
N GLY A 317 -15.99 2.91 9.33
CA GLY A 317 -17.13 3.64 8.81
C GLY A 317 -17.09 5.03 9.44
N HIS A 318 -17.22 6.08 8.62
CA HIS A 318 -17.84 7.33 9.03
C HIS A 318 -19.30 7.10 9.50
N HIS A 319 -19.53 6.12 10.39
CA HIS A 319 -20.48 6.35 11.44
C HIS A 319 -19.82 7.41 12.31
N ILE A 320 -20.41 8.60 12.25
CA ILE A 320 -20.46 9.52 13.35
C ILE A 320 -21.04 8.71 14.54
N MET A 321 -20.25 7.81 15.13
CA MET A 321 -20.41 7.49 16.53
C MET A 321 -20.24 8.85 17.17
N LYS A 322 -21.34 9.33 17.75
CA LYS A 322 -21.36 10.54 18.56
C LYS A 322 -20.05 10.57 19.33
N ARG A 323 -19.33 11.68 19.15
CA ARG A 323 -18.15 12.12 19.90
C ARG A 323 -18.51 12.03 21.39
N ASN A 324 -18.47 10.83 21.95
CA ASN A 324 -18.54 10.64 23.39
C ASN A 324 -17.10 10.81 23.85
N ASP A 325 -16.75 12.08 23.97
CA ASP A 325 -15.48 12.51 24.51
C ASP A 325 -15.33 11.90 25.91
N HIS A 326 -14.24 11.15 26.10
CA HIS A 326 -13.70 10.58 27.34
C HIS A 326 -14.15 9.15 27.72
N CYS A 327 -13.32 8.17 27.38
CA CYS A 327 -13.27 6.89 28.08
C CYS A 327 -12.50 7.08 29.40
N ILE A 328 -13.20 7.03 30.54
CA ILE A 328 -12.63 7.23 31.89
C ILE A 328 -12.50 5.89 32.64
N ILE A 329 -13.16 4.84 32.15
CA ILE A 329 -13.30 3.58 32.86
C ILE A 329 -12.25 2.58 32.34
N ALA A 330 -11.42 2.06 33.24
CA ALA A 330 -10.33 1.15 32.88
C ALA A 330 -10.83 -0.17 32.25
N SER A 331 -12.07 -0.60 32.52
CA SER A 331 -12.65 -1.82 31.94
C SER A 331 -12.95 -1.72 30.45
N GLU A 332 -13.04 -0.50 29.90
CA GLU A 332 -13.27 -0.26 28.47
C GLU A 332 -11.95 -0.18 27.67
N LEU A 333 -10.81 -0.09 28.36
CA LEU A 333 -9.52 -0.09 27.71
C LEU A 333 -9.19 -1.47 27.13
N VAL A 334 -8.52 -1.47 25.99
CA VAL A 334 -8.00 -2.65 25.30
C VAL A 334 -6.48 -2.55 25.29
N ALA A 335 -5.80 -3.70 25.45
CA ALA A 335 -4.36 -3.77 25.27
C ALA A 335 -3.99 -3.49 23.81
N ILE A 336 -3.09 -2.55 23.56
CA ILE A 336 -2.52 -2.33 22.23
C ILE A 336 -1.46 -3.40 22.00
N LEU A 337 -1.74 -4.33 21.09
CA LEU A 337 -0.86 -5.46 20.80
C LEU A 337 -0.05 -5.21 19.53
N PRO A 338 0.90 -6.09 19.16
CA PRO A 338 1.51 -6.05 17.84
C PRO A 338 0.47 -6.23 16.71
N HIS A 339 0.71 -5.64 15.54
CA HIS A 339 -0.22 -5.69 14.40
C HIS A 339 -0.51 -7.14 13.97
N GLU A 340 0.46 -8.05 14.12
CA GLU A 340 0.32 -9.46 13.79
C GLU A 340 -0.70 -10.17 14.70
N VAL A 341 -0.78 -9.77 15.96
CA VAL A 341 -1.69 -10.35 16.95
C VAL A 341 -3.12 -9.88 16.72
N GLU A 342 -3.30 -8.61 16.36
CA GLU A 342 -4.63 -8.02 16.09
C GLU A 342 -5.17 -8.37 14.72
N CYS A 343 -4.29 -8.79 13.79
CA CYS A 343 -4.66 -9.13 12.44
C CYS A 343 -5.76 -10.21 12.42
N CYS A 344 -6.83 -9.94 11.67
CA CYS A 344 -7.95 -10.89 11.47
C CYS A 344 -7.85 -11.64 10.13
N ARG A 345 -6.67 -11.64 9.48
CA ARG A 345 -6.48 -12.27 8.17
C ARG A 345 -5.82 -13.64 8.30
N PRO A 346 -6.19 -14.61 7.45
CA PRO A 346 -5.69 -15.98 7.53
C PRO A 346 -4.27 -16.18 6.97
N HIS A 347 -3.65 -15.17 6.33
CA HIS A 347 -2.29 -15.23 5.77
C HIS A 347 -2.06 -16.43 4.82
N LEU A 348 -2.94 -16.57 3.83
CA LEU A 348 -3.04 -17.76 2.99
C LEU A 348 -2.06 -17.75 1.81
N VAL A 349 -1.47 -18.92 1.55
CA VAL A 349 -0.58 -19.22 0.42
C VAL A 349 -1.08 -20.49 -0.28
N PRO A 350 -1.00 -20.57 -1.63
CA PRO A 350 -1.45 -21.74 -2.37
C PRO A 350 -0.56 -22.97 -2.15
N GLY A 351 -1.16 -24.15 -2.17
CA GLY A 351 -0.48 -25.44 -2.03
C GLY A 351 -1.31 -26.62 -2.54
N TRP A 352 -0.68 -27.78 -2.62
CA TRP A 352 -1.29 -29.00 -3.13
C TRP A 352 -1.62 -29.97 -2.01
N CYS A 353 -2.77 -30.63 -2.09
CA CYS A 353 -3.19 -31.69 -1.18
C CYS A 353 -3.86 -32.82 -1.94
N VAL A 354 -4.07 -33.96 -1.28
CA VAL A 354 -4.69 -35.15 -1.87
C VAL A 354 -5.79 -35.68 -0.96
N ALA A 355 -6.90 -36.15 -1.54
CA ALA A 355 -7.96 -36.80 -0.79
C ALA A 355 -7.64 -38.28 -0.60
N VAL A 356 -7.73 -38.76 0.64
CA VAL A 356 -7.53 -40.15 1.03
C VAL A 356 -8.83 -40.68 1.64
N HIS A 357 -9.36 -41.77 1.09
CA HIS A 357 -10.65 -42.35 1.48
C HIS A 357 -10.52 -43.46 2.53
N SER A 358 -9.30 -43.92 2.86
CA SER A 358 -9.07 -44.97 3.86
C SER A 358 -8.12 -44.51 4.97
N GLU A 359 -8.62 -44.59 6.21
CA GLU A 359 -7.88 -44.23 7.42
C GLU A 359 -6.66 -45.14 7.65
N HIS A 360 -6.70 -46.39 7.19
CA HIS A 360 -5.65 -47.39 7.43
C HIS A 360 -4.33 -47.09 6.71
N HIS A 361 -4.33 -46.25 5.67
CA HIS A 361 -3.14 -45.91 4.89
C HIS A 361 -2.53 -44.54 5.26
N LEU A 362 -3.22 -43.73 6.09
CA LEU A 362 -2.78 -42.37 6.43
C LEU A 362 -1.41 -42.33 7.13
N SER A 363 -1.14 -43.30 8.02
CA SER A 363 0.15 -43.37 8.73
C SER A 363 1.31 -43.66 7.79
N LYS A 364 1.14 -44.61 6.86
CA LYS A 364 2.13 -44.97 5.83
C LYS A 364 2.39 -43.80 4.88
N ILE A 365 1.33 -43.12 4.43
CA ILE A 365 1.42 -41.93 3.59
C ILE A 365 2.19 -40.82 4.30
N ASN A 366 1.87 -40.54 5.57
CA ASN A 366 2.57 -39.51 6.34
C ASN A 366 4.06 -39.85 6.53
N GLN A 367 4.40 -41.12 6.77
CA GLN A 367 5.78 -41.57 6.88
C GLN A 367 6.55 -41.40 5.56
N TYR A 368 5.93 -41.77 4.44
CA TYR A 368 6.49 -41.56 3.10
C TYR A 368 6.73 -40.08 2.80
N LEU A 369 5.75 -39.23 3.05
CA LEU A 369 5.88 -37.79 2.81
C LEU A 369 6.96 -37.15 3.70
N GLN A 370 7.13 -37.62 4.93
CA GLN A 370 8.22 -37.14 5.80
C GLN A 370 9.61 -37.51 5.27
N SER A 371 9.77 -38.67 4.62
CA SER A 371 11.07 -39.10 4.09
C SER A 371 11.38 -38.52 2.70
N PHE A 372 10.38 -38.42 1.81
CA PHE A 372 10.60 -38.05 0.40
C PHE A 372 10.22 -36.60 0.08
N VAL A 373 9.24 -36.00 0.77
CA VAL A 373 8.77 -34.63 0.53
C VAL A 373 8.59 -33.87 1.85
N PRO A 374 9.69 -33.60 2.59
CA PRO A 374 9.61 -32.94 3.89
C PRO A 374 9.03 -31.52 3.78
N LEU A 375 8.31 -31.09 4.81
CA LEU A 375 7.81 -29.71 4.87
C LEU A 375 8.98 -28.73 5.06
N PRO A 376 8.94 -27.55 4.43
CA PRO A 376 9.88 -26.49 4.75
C PRO A 376 9.72 -26.07 6.22
N GLY A 377 10.82 -25.63 6.85
CA GLY A 377 10.83 -25.27 8.27
C GLY A 377 9.80 -24.20 8.66
N GLU A 378 9.47 -23.30 7.72
CA GLU A 378 8.41 -22.27 7.83
C GLU A 378 7.03 -22.90 8.18
N LEU A 379 6.74 -24.10 7.68
CA LEU A 379 5.46 -24.80 7.87
C LEU A 379 5.48 -25.88 8.97
N SER A 380 6.47 -25.88 9.87
CA SER A 380 6.53 -26.86 10.98
C SER A 380 5.29 -26.86 11.89
N HIS A 381 4.50 -25.78 11.88
CA HIS A 381 3.28 -25.63 12.65
C HIS A 381 2.06 -26.33 11.99
N ILE A 382 2.11 -26.60 10.69
CA ILE A 382 1.03 -27.23 9.92
C ILE A 382 0.97 -28.73 10.20
N LYS A 383 -0.23 -29.27 10.48
CA LYS A 383 -0.43 -30.72 10.57
C LYS A 383 -0.50 -31.30 9.16
N ARG A 384 0.23 -32.36 8.84
CA ARG A 384 0.24 -32.94 7.49
C ARG A 384 -1.13 -33.52 7.05
N ILE A 385 -1.88 -34.04 8.01
CA ILE A 385 -3.21 -34.63 7.81
C ILE A 385 -4.25 -33.64 8.36
N ASP A 386 -5.28 -33.36 7.56
CA ASP A 386 -6.42 -32.58 8.03
C ASP A 386 -7.30 -33.45 8.92
N SER A 387 -7.26 -33.19 10.22
CA SER A 387 -8.06 -33.90 11.24
C SER A 387 -9.34 -33.16 11.61
N CYS A 388 -9.57 -31.97 11.05
CA CYS A 388 -10.67 -31.10 11.43
C CYS A 388 -11.89 -31.25 10.50
N ARG A 389 -11.68 -31.63 9.24
CA ARG A 389 -12.74 -31.74 8.24
C ARG A 389 -13.08 -33.20 7.97
N SER A 390 -14.37 -33.53 8.06
CA SER A 390 -14.92 -34.78 7.54
C SER A 390 -15.87 -34.45 6.39
N TYR A 391 -15.46 -34.72 5.16
CA TYR A 391 -16.31 -34.51 3.98
C TYR A 391 -17.31 -35.66 3.81
N GLU A 392 -18.38 -35.44 3.03
CA GLU A 392 -19.55 -36.33 2.88
C GLU A 392 -19.19 -37.80 2.57
N ASN A 393 -18.01 -38.08 1.99
CA ASN A 393 -17.51 -39.41 1.66
C ASN A 393 -16.42 -39.97 2.62
N LYS A 394 -16.28 -39.43 3.85
CA LYS A 394 -15.17 -39.76 4.79
C LYS A 394 -13.76 -39.57 4.21
N SER A 395 -13.61 -38.70 3.21
CA SER A 395 -12.29 -38.37 2.66
C SER A 395 -11.53 -37.45 3.60
N THR A 396 -10.32 -37.85 3.97
CA THR A 396 -9.36 -37.05 4.75
C THR A 396 -8.34 -36.45 3.80
N TYR A 397 -8.04 -35.16 3.92
CA TYR A 397 -7.06 -34.51 3.08
C TYR A 397 -5.65 -34.57 3.68
N VAL A 398 -4.67 -34.87 2.84
CA VAL A 398 -3.25 -34.89 3.19
C VAL A 398 -2.51 -33.84 2.38
N PHE A 399 -1.77 -32.97 3.05
CA PHE A 399 -1.00 -31.91 2.41
C PHE A 399 0.25 -32.48 1.73
N LEU A 400 0.55 -32.03 0.50
CA LEU A 400 1.74 -32.44 -0.27
C LEU A 400 2.85 -31.39 -0.18
N GLN A 401 2.65 -30.20 -0.72
CA GLN A 401 3.65 -29.13 -0.64
C GLN A 401 3.04 -27.78 -1.03
N ILE A 402 3.71 -26.69 -0.62
CA ILE A 402 3.39 -25.34 -1.11
C ILE A 402 3.59 -25.27 -2.63
N ALA A 403 2.68 -24.61 -3.33
CA ALA A 403 2.80 -24.33 -4.75
C ALA A 403 3.85 -23.23 -4.96
N LYS A 404 4.85 -23.53 -5.77
CA LYS A 404 5.94 -22.61 -6.14
C LYS A 404 6.22 -22.74 -7.63
N SER A 405 6.94 -21.79 -8.21
CA SER A 405 7.47 -21.94 -9.58
C SER A 405 8.30 -23.21 -9.76
N SER A 406 8.90 -23.74 -8.68
CA SER A 406 9.66 -25.00 -8.66
C SER A 406 8.85 -26.25 -8.30
N TYR A 407 7.57 -26.12 -7.94
CA TYR A 407 6.71 -27.23 -7.56
C TYR A 407 5.27 -26.93 -8.00
N THR A 408 4.99 -27.34 -9.23
CA THR A 408 3.77 -27.10 -10.00
C THR A 408 2.79 -28.27 -9.88
N TRP A 409 1.63 -28.16 -10.52
CA TRP A 409 0.66 -29.26 -10.62
C TRP A 409 1.27 -30.56 -11.18
N LEU A 410 2.17 -30.46 -12.17
CA LEU A 410 2.85 -31.62 -12.77
C LEU A 410 3.72 -32.35 -11.76
N ASP A 411 4.50 -31.59 -10.98
CA ASP A 411 5.37 -32.14 -9.93
C ASP A 411 4.54 -32.78 -8.82
N ALA A 412 3.42 -32.13 -8.44
CA ALA A 412 2.48 -32.70 -7.48
C ALA A 412 1.90 -34.04 -7.97
N ASN A 413 1.56 -34.13 -9.25
CA ASN A 413 1.05 -35.36 -9.84
C ASN A 413 2.12 -36.47 -9.92
N GLU A 414 3.36 -36.12 -10.24
CA GLU A 414 4.49 -37.07 -10.23
C GLU A 414 4.76 -37.62 -8.82
N THR A 415 4.73 -36.75 -7.79
CA THR A 415 4.87 -37.20 -6.40
C THR A 415 3.71 -38.09 -5.95
N LEU A 416 2.49 -37.81 -6.42
CA LEU A 416 1.31 -38.63 -6.15
C LEU A 416 1.45 -40.01 -6.80
N ASN A 417 1.81 -40.09 -8.07
CA ASN A 417 2.00 -41.36 -8.79
C ASN A 417 3.10 -42.20 -8.14
N SER A 418 4.25 -41.59 -7.84
CA SER A 418 5.37 -42.26 -7.16
C SER A 418 4.96 -42.83 -5.80
N MET A 419 4.14 -42.08 -5.05
CA MET A 419 3.61 -42.51 -3.75
C MET A 419 2.62 -43.68 -3.91
N VAL A 420 1.71 -43.62 -4.88
CA VAL A 420 0.73 -44.68 -5.16
C VAL A 420 1.41 -45.98 -5.58
N ASP A 421 2.43 -45.88 -6.45
CA ASP A 421 3.19 -47.04 -6.94
C ASP A 421 4.00 -47.71 -5.83
N LEU A 422 4.72 -46.93 -5.01
CA LEU A 422 5.55 -47.46 -3.93
C LEU A 422 4.74 -48.07 -2.78
N LEU A 423 3.57 -47.48 -2.48
CA LEU A 423 2.72 -47.94 -1.38
C LEU A 423 1.62 -48.93 -1.85
N GLN A 424 1.55 -49.23 -3.15
CA GLN A 424 0.57 -50.13 -3.79
C GLN A 424 -0.87 -49.82 -3.37
N LEU A 425 -1.25 -48.54 -3.43
CA LEU A 425 -2.47 -48.04 -2.79
C LEU A 425 -3.74 -48.21 -3.62
N ASN A 426 -3.66 -48.55 -4.90
CA ASN A 426 -4.83 -48.72 -5.77
C ASN A 426 -4.93 -50.18 -6.23
N SER A 427 -6.06 -50.83 -5.96
CA SER A 427 -6.46 -52.11 -6.57
C SER A 427 -7.63 -51.88 -7.53
N SER A 428 -7.88 -52.82 -8.45
CA SER A 428 -8.85 -52.68 -9.54
C SER A 428 -10.29 -52.40 -9.10
N ASP A 429 -10.66 -52.66 -7.83
CA ASP A 429 -12.03 -52.56 -7.34
C ASP A 429 -12.29 -51.43 -6.33
N HIS A 430 -11.25 -50.81 -5.73
CA HIS A 430 -11.40 -49.73 -4.75
C HIS A 430 -10.32 -48.65 -4.88
N GLN A 431 -10.73 -47.42 -5.21
CA GLN A 431 -9.86 -46.23 -5.16
C GLN A 431 -9.74 -45.70 -3.73
N PHE A 432 -8.56 -45.86 -3.14
CA PHE A 432 -8.29 -45.38 -1.77
C PHE A 432 -7.76 -43.95 -1.74
N ILE A 433 -7.28 -43.42 -2.86
CA ILE A 433 -6.72 -42.07 -3.02
C ILE A 433 -7.24 -41.44 -4.31
N SER A 434 -7.46 -40.12 -4.30
CA SER A 434 -7.84 -39.37 -5.51
C SER A 434 -6.75 -39.44 -6.58
N THR A 435 -7.17 -39.51 -7.84
CA THR A 435 -6.26 -39.62 -9.00
C THR A 435 -5.59 -38.30 -9.40
N SER A 436 -6.00 -37.18 -8.80
CA SER A 436 -5.42 -35.86 -9.04
C SER A 436 -5.15 -35.13 -7.73
N PRO A 437 -4.12 -34.24 -7.72
CA PRO A 437 -3.91 -33.32 -6.61
C PRO A 437 -4.99 -32.24 -6.59
N THR A 438 -5.49 -31.94 -5.40
CA THR A 438 -6.50 -30.92 -5.13
C THR A 438 -5.84 -29.61 -4.64
N PRO A 439 -6.29 -28.44 -5.12
CA PRO A 439 -5.74 -27.15 -4.73
C PRO A 439 -6.20 -26.74 -3.32
N CYS A 440 -5.27 -26.26 -2.50
CA CYS A 440 -5.56 -25.74 -1.17
C CYS A 440 -4.84 -24.42 -0.89
N TRP A 441 -5.37 -23.65 0.05
CA TRP A 441 -4.77 -22.42 0.55
C TRP A 441 -4.49 -22.59 2.03
N ILE A 442 -3.22 -22.49 2.43
CA ILE A 442 -2.78 -22.77 3.79
C ILE A 442 -2.19 -21.52 4.46
N PRO A 443 -2.28 -21.37 5.78
CA PRO A 443 -1.64 -20.26 6.47
C PRO A 443 -0.11 -20.42 6.44
N LEU A 444 0.61 -19.36 6.05
CA LEU A 444 2.08 -19.41 5.98
C LEU A 444 2.75 -19.37 7.35
N HIS A 445 2.14 -18.68 8.33
CA HIS A 445 2.72 -18.44 9.65
C HIS A 445 1.96 -19.19 10.73
N ALA A 446 2.67 -19.62 11.78
CA ALA A 446 2.07 -20.25 12.94
C ALA A 446 1.02 -19.33 13.61
N PRO A 447 -0.09 -19.88 14.13
CA PRO A 447 -1.06 -19.10 14.86
C PRO A 447 -0.43 -18.55 16.14
N ILE A 448 -0.59 -17.24 16.39
CA ILE A 448 -0.05 -16.59 17.60
C ILE A 448 -1.03 -16.76 18.76
N THR A 449 -2.34 -16.70 18.46
CA THR A 449 -3.42 -16.81 19.44
C THR A 449 -4.38 -17.94 19.08
N ARG A 450 -5.19 -18.40 20.04
CA ARG A 450 -6.28 -19.35 19.81
C ARG A 450 -7.29 -18.82 18.80
N LYS A 451 -7.53 -17.51 18.78
CA LYS A 451 -8.35 -16.86 17.75
C LYS A 451 -7.77 -17.09 16.35
N HIS A 452 -6.46 -16.97 16.17
CA HIS A 452 -5.81 -17.27 14.88
C HIS A 452 -5.88 -18.74 14.53
N GLN A 453 -5.67 -19.64 15.49
CA GLN A 453 -5.76 -21.08 15.24
C GLN A 453 -7.14 -21.47 14.68
N LEU A 454 -8.21 -20.92 15.26
CA LEU A 454 -9.59 -21.12 14.78
C LEU A 454 -9.83 -20.45 13.41
N LEU A 455 -9.25 -19.26 13.19
CA LEU A 455 -9.31 -18.58 11.90
C LEU A 455 -8.64 -19.41 10.79
N TYR A 456 -7.53 -20.08 11.11
CA TYR A 456 -6.74 -20.86 10.18
C TYR A 456 -7.35 -22.22 9.87
N SER A 457 -7.99 -22.87 10.85
CA SER A 457 -8.67 -24.16 10.64
C SER A 457 -10.02 -24.01 9.91
N PHE A 458 -10.64 -22.83 9.95
CA PHE A 458 -11.98 -22.55 9.40
C PHE A 458 -13.08 -23.50 9.92
N SER A 459 -12.95 -23.96 11.16
CA SER A 459 -13.75 -25.03 11.77
C SER A 459 -15.17 -24.64 12.22
N ASN A 460 -15.73 -23.52 11.75
CA ASN A 460 -17.10 -23.10 12.10
C ASN A 460 -18.11 -23.57 11.05
N GLU A 461 -19.16 -24.29 11.46
CA GLU A 461 -20.22 -24.85 10.58
C GLU A 461 -20.87 -23.83 9.63
N SER A 462 -20.97 -22.56 10.04
CA SER A 462 -21.52 -21.47 9.22
C SER A 462 -20.59 -21.03 8.09
N GLN A 463 -19.29 -21.26 8.24
CA GLN A 463 -18.28 -20.97 7.23
C GLN A 463 -18.05 -22.19 6.33
N GLU A 464 -18.03 -23.42 6.87
CA GLU A 464 -17.97 -24.66 6.09
C GLU A 464 -19.05 -24.76 5.00
N LYS A 465 -20.31 -24.42 5.32
CA LYS A 465 -21.41 -24.35 4.32
C LYS A 465 -21.21 -23.31 3.22
N ARG A 466 -20.36 -22.31 3.47
CA ARG A 466 -19.98 -21.24 2.52
C ARG A 466 -18.74 -21.60 1.70
N PHE A 467 -18.03 -22.67 2.08
CA PHE A 467 -16.78 -23.10 1.46
C PHE A 467 -16.94 -24.32 0.57
N SER A 468 -17.93 -25.18 0.84
CA SER A 468 -18.37 -26.22 -0.12
C SER A 468 -18.85 -25.65 -1.46
N SER A 469 -19.07 -24.32 -1.55
CA SER A 469 -19.47 -23.61 -2.77
C SER A 469 -18.32 -23.06 -3.61
N PHE A 470 -17.08 -22.96 -3.10
CA PHE A 470 -15.95 -22.45 -3.91
C PHE A 470 -15.38 -23.57 -4.77
N LYS A 471 -15.75 -23.52 -6.05
CA LYS A 471 -15.18 -24.38 -7.08
C LYS A 471 -14.22 -23.59 -7.94
N ASN A 472 -13.13 -24.22 -8.37
CA ASN A 472 -12.24 -23.65 -9.39
C ASN A 472 -12.94 -23.63 -10.76
N SER A 473 -12.28 -23.09 -11.78
CA SER A 473 -12.82 -23.07 -13.15
C SER A 473 -13.08 -24.46 -13.75
N LEU A 474 -12.52 -25.51 -13.14
CA LEU A 474 -12.72 -26.91 -13.53
C LEU A 474 -13.79 -27.61 -12.69
N ASN A 475 -14.56 -26.85 -11.89
CA ASN A 475 -15.57 -27.34 -10.96
C ASN A 475 -15.06 -28.23 -9.79
N GLU A 476 -13.75 -28.24 -9.55
CA GLU A 476 -13.12 -28.96 -8.43
C GLU A 476 -13.13 -28.11 -7.14
N PRO A 477 -13.22 -28.73 -5.95
CA PRO A 477 -13.26 -28.02 -4.68
C PRO A 477 -11.90 -27.36 -4.34
N ILE A 478 -11.93 -26.09 -3.92
CA ILE A 478 -10.76 -25.40 -3.37
C ILE A 478 -10.81 -25.47 -1.84
N ILE A 479 -9.76 -26.03 -1.23
CA ILE A 479 -9.69 -26.14 0.23
C ILE A 479 -9.10 -24.87 0.82
N LEU A 480 -9.85 -24.19 1.69
CA LEU A 480 -9.38 -22.97 2.36
C LEU A 480 -8.99 -23.22 3.81
N GLY A 481 -7.77 -22.84 4.17
CA GLY A 481 -7.15 -23.00 5.47
C GLY A 481 -6.75 -24.43 5.82
N TRP A 482 -6.09 -24.57 6.97
CA TRP A 482 -5.49 -25.83 7.38
C TRP A 482 -5.31 -25.91 8.90
N PRO A 483 -5.45 -27.11 9.51
CA PRO A 483 -5.19 -27.27 10.93
C PRO A 483 -3.72 -27.03 11.28
N SER A 484 -3.53 -26.19 12.30
CA SER A 484 -2.22 -25.78 12.80
C SER A 484 -2.07 -26.09 14.29
N THR A 485 -0.82 -26.27 14.70
CA THR A 485 -0.43 -26.41 16.10
C THR A 485 -0.23 -25.03 16.71
N LEU A 486 -0.89 -24.78 17.84
CA LEU A 486 -0.73 -23.55 18.61
C LEU A 486 0.21 -23.81 19.79
N ARG A 487 1.28 -23.02 19.88
CA ARG A 487 2.09 -22.89 21.10
C ARG A 487 1.55 -21.70 21.89
N ALA A 488 0.55 -21.95 22.72
CA ALA A 488 -0.15 -20.88 23.41
C ALA A 488 0.76 -20.18 24.44
N CYS A 489 0.73 -18.85 24.45
CA CYS A 489 1.33 -18.02 25.49
C CYS A 489 0.20 -17.50 26.40
N PRO A 490 0.09 -17.98 27.66
CA PRO A 490 -1.01 -17.58 28.56
C PRO A 490 -1.11 -16.06 28.75
N GLU A 491 0.03 -15.38 28.95
CA GLU A 491 0.06 -13.93 29.14
C GLU A 491 -0.51 -13.15 27.97
N LEU A 492 -0.24 -13.59 26.73
CA LEU A 492 -0.74 -12.93 25.54
C LEU A 492 -2.25 -13.15 25.37
N GLU A 493 -2.73 -14.35 25.68
CA GLU A 493 -4.17 -14.66 25.66
C GLU A 493 -4.94 -13.82 26.67
N GLU A 494 -4.39 -13.61 27.88
CA GLU A 494 -4.97 -12.70 28.86
C GLU A 494 -5.04 -11.25 28.33
N LEU A 495 -3.97 -10.77 27.70
CA LEU A 495 -3.93 -9.42 27.12
C LEU A 495 -4.93 -9.23 25.97
N VAL A 496 -5.12 -10.24 25.12
CA VAL A 496 -6.10 -10.22 24.01
C VAL A 496 -7.55 -10.10 24.52
N ASN A 497 -7.81 -10.57 25.74
CA ASN A 497 -9.12 -10.55 26.38
C ASN A 497 -9.38 -9.30 27.22
N VAL A 498 -8.38 -8.43 27.43
CA VAL A 498 -8.55 -7.13 28.10
C VAL A 498 -9.58 -6.29 27.34
N GLY A 499 -10.57 -5.77 28.07
CA GLY A 499 -11.69 -5.01 27.53
C GLY A 499 -12.78 -5.83 26.81
N ARG A 500 -12.63 -7.17 26.73
CA ARG A 500 -13.60 -8.07 26.09
C ARG A 500 -14.28 -9.02 27.06
N SER A 501 -13.53 -9.58 28.01
CA SER A 501 -14.05 -10.54 28.98
C SER A 501 -13.31 -10.40 30.31
N LEU A 502 -14.02 -9.97 31.36
CA LEU A 502 -13.42 -9.74 32.69
C LEU A 502 -12.81 -11.01 33.29
N SER A 503 -13.46 -12.17 33.12
CA SER A 503 -13.01 -13.46 33.68
C SER A 503 -11.71 -13.99 33.08
N LEU A 504 -11.30 -13.50 31.91
CA LEU A 504 -10.12 -13.94 31.16
C LEU A 504 -9.09 -12.82 30.98
N SER A 505 -9.31 -11.66 31.61
CA SER A 505 -8.44 -10.49 31.50
C SER A 505 -7.33 -10.51 32.55
N CYS A 506 -6.22 -9.80 32.27
CA CYS A 506 -5.08 -9.73 33.17
C CYS A 506 -5.28 -8.83 34.42
N PHE A 507 -6.45 -8.20 34.58
CA PHE A 507 -6.70 -7.25 35.67
C PHE A 507 -7.75 -7.76 36.64
N SER A 508 -7.48 -7.59 37.94
CA SER A 508 -8.49 -7.80 38.98
C SER A 508 -9.48 -6.62 39.05
N GLU A 509 -10.69 -6.85 39.57
CA GLU A 509 -11.67 -5.77 39.76
C GLU A 509 -11.14 -4.63 40.65
N LEU A 510 -10.29 -4.96 41.63
CA LEU A 510 -9.65 -3.96 42.50
C LEU A 510 -8.67 -3.08 41.72
N GLU A 511 -7.86 -3.68 40.86
CA GLU A 511 -6.93 -2.92 39.99
C GLU A 511 -7.68 -2.04 38.99
N LEU A 512 -8.75 -2.54 38.36
CA LEU A 512 -9.56 -1.73 37.44
C LEU A 512 -10.15 -0.50 38.13
N LYS A 513 -10.57 -0.61 39.40
CA LYS A 513 -11.02 0.54 40.21
C LYS A 513 -9.88 1.54 40.43
N LYS A 514 -8.68 1.07 40.77
CA LYS A 514 -7.48 1.93 40.92
C LYS A 514 -7.13 2.65 39.61
N HIS A 515 -7.06 1.91 38.51
CA HIS A 515 -6.75 2.47 37.19
C HIS A 515 -7.81 3.51 36.75
N SER A 516 -9.09 3.25 36.98
CA SER A 516 -10.17 4.20 36.67
C SER A 516 -10.07 5.50 37.47
N LEU A 517 -9.61 5.43 38.74
CA LEU A 517 -9.38 6.61 39.56
C LEU A 517 -8.23 7.46 39.00
N TRP A 518 -7.13 6.84 38.59
CA TRP A 518 -5.99 7.53 37.99
C TRP A 518 -6.34 8.14 36.62
N LEU A 519 -7.05 7.41 35.75
CA LEU A 519 -7.54 7.93 34.47
C LEU A 519 -8.44 9.15 34.66
N LYS A 520 -9.34 9.11 35.66
CA LYS A 520 -10.18 10.26 36.00
C LYS A 520 -9.34 11.45 36.45
N ARG A 521 -8.34 11.23 37.30
CA ARG A 521 -7.44 12.29 37.79
C ARG A 521 -6.63 12.93 36.66
N VAL A 522 -6.05 12.14 35.77
CA VAL A 522 -5.32 12.65 34.60
C VAL A 522 -6.24 13.46 33.68
N SER A 523 -7.46 12.98 33.43
CA SER A 523 -8.43 13.70 32.63
C SER A 523 -8.82 15.04 33.26
N THR A 524 -8.98 15.11 34.59
CA THR A 524 -9.25 16.38 35.29
C THR A 524 -8.09 17.37 35.18
N LEU A 525 -6.85 16.91 35.31
CA LEU A 525 -5.66 17.76 35.16
C LEU A 525 -5.54 18.34 33.75
N SER A 526 -5.83 17.53 32.74
CA SER A 526 -5.85 17.96 31.33
C SER A 526 -6.91 19.04 31.09
N LYS A 527 -8.12 18.89 31.64
CA LYS A 527 -9.19 19.90 31.53
C LYS A 527 -8.83 21.21 32.22
N GLN A 528 -8.28 21.14 33.44
CA GLN A 528 -7.82 22.32 34.16
C GLN A 528 -6.71 23.06 33.39
N ALA A 529 -5.76 22.32 32.80
CA ALA A 529 -4.71 22.91 31.98
C ALA A 529 -5.26 23.53 30.68
N GLN A 530 -6.31 22.96 30.10
CA GLN A 530 -6.98 23.52 28.92
C GLN A 530 -7.64 24.86 29.23
N GLU A 531 -8.30 24.99 30.38
CA GLU A 531 -8.94 26.24 30.83
C GLU A 531 -7.92 27.36 31.13
N LEU A 532 -6.68 27.00 31.46
CA LEU A 532 -5.58 27.93 31.76
C LEU A 532 -4.77 28.35 30.53
N SER A 533 -4.90 27.63 29.40
CA SER A 533 -4.10 27.84 28.19
C SER A 533 -4.95 28.47 27.09
N ASP A 534 -5.30 29.74 27.25
CA ASP A 534 -6.23 30.46 26.36
C ASP A 534 -5.74 30.67 24.92
N ILE A 535 -4.49 30.33 24.56
CA ILE A 535 -3.95 30.71 23.25
C ILE A 535 -3.39 29.54 22.43
N HIS A 536 -2.47 28.68 22.86
CA HIS A 536 -2.08 27.47 22.09
C HIS A 536 -1.35 26.45 22.99
N PRO A 537 -1.92 25.30 23.38
CA PRO A 537 -1.21 24.32 24.20
C PRO A 537 -0.09 23.64 23.39
N GLN A 538 1.12 23.56 23.95
CA GLN A 538 2.20 22.73 23.41
C GLN A 538 1.91 21.25 23.66
N SER A 539 0.93 20.73 22.93
CA SER A 539 0.43 19.37 23.04
C SER A 539 1.18 18.40 22.15
N CYS A 540 1.10 17.11 22.48
CA CYS A 540 1.52 16.03 21.60
C CYS A 540 0.76 16.04 20.26
N ALA A 541 -0.42 16.67 20.20
CA ALA A 541 -1.22 16.86 18.99
C ALA A 541 -0.89 18.17 18.24
N GLY A 542 0.17 18.88 18.62
CA GLY A 542 0.54 20.16 18.04
C GLY A 542 -0.21 21.35 18.65
N VAL A 543 -0.09 22.49 17.97
CA VAL A 543 -0.47 23.83 18.45
C VAL A 543 -1.99 23.98 18.67
N ASP A 544 -2.81 23.25 17.90
CA ASP A 544 -4.27 23.22 18.00
C ASP A 544 -4.80 21.99 18.77
N GLY A 545 -3.90 21.22 19.39
CA GLY A 545 -4.23 20.00 20.12
C GLY A 545 -4.87 20.25 21.48
N PRO A 546 -5.52 19.25 22.12
CA PRO A 546 -5.98 19.40 23.50
C PRO A 546 -4.79 19.36 24.47
N ALA A 547 -4.92 20.01 25.62
CA ALA A 547 -3.93 20.00 26.69
C ALA A 547 -3.64 18.56 27.17
N CYS A 548 -2.37 18.18 27.19
CA CYS A 548 -1.93 16.87 27.67
C CYS A 548 -1.61 16.91 29.17
N ALA A 549 -1.99 15.84 29.87
CA ALA A 549 -1.59 15.60 31.26
C ALA A 549 -1.04 14.18 31.41
N VAL A 550 -0.06 14.03 32.29
CA VAL A 550 0.64 12.78 32.57
C VAL A 550 0.81 12.62 34.07
N ILE A 551 0.51 11.43 34.59
CA ILE A 551 0.82 11.05 35.97
C ILE A 551 1.65 9.76 35.95
N ILE A 552 2.77 9.74 36.66
CA ILE A 552 3.58 8.54 36.89
C ILE A 552 3.33 8.07 38.33
N VAL A 553 2.92 6.81 38.47
CA VAL A 553 2.46 6.21 39.72
C VAL A 553 3.33 5.01 40.06
N ASP A 554 3.69 4.89 41.33
CA ASP A 554 4.22 3.67 41.89
C ASP A 554 3.07 2.70 42.20
N PRO A 555 2.98 1.54 41.53
CA PRO A 555 1.86 0.62 41.68
C PRO A 555 1.82 -0.08 43.04
N GLU A 556 2.95 -0.23 43.75
CA GLU A 556 3.02 -0.92 45.03
C GLU A 556 2.45 -0.03 46.14
N SER A 557 2.90 1.22 46.20
CA SER A 557 2.40 2.23 47.14
C SER A 557 1.08 2.87 46.70
N ASN A 558 0.74 2.79 45.40
CA ASN A 558 -0.39 3.49 44.76
C ASN A 558 -0.34 5.02 45.00
N ILE A 559 0.85 5.60 44.88
CA ILE A 559 1.12 7.04 45.06
C ILE A 559 1.64 7.63 43.75
N ALA A 560 1.18 8.84 43.40
CA ALA A 560 1.71 9.60 42.28
C ALA A 560 3.10 10.16 42.62
N LEU A 561 4.11 9.78 41.84
CA LEU A 561 5.48 10.28 41.95
C LEU A 561 5.66 11.61 41.24
N ALA A 562 4.98 11.80 40.11
CA ALA A 562 5.00 13.04 39.35
C ALA A 562 3.66 13.25 38.64
N GLU A 563 3.21 14.49 38.61
CA GLU A 563 2.06 14.97 37.82
C GLU A 563 2.54 16.15 36.99
N SER A 564 2.32 16.10 35.68
CA SER A 564 2.73 17.16 34.76
C SER A 564 1.64 17.42 33.73
N THR A 565 1.50 18.68 33.33
CA THR A 565 0.58 19.12 32.28
C THR A 565 1.33 19.87 31.20
N THR A 566 0.66 20.17 30.09
CA THR A 566 1.18 21.11 29.09
C THR A 566 1.50 22.44 29.75
N PRO A 567 2.71 23.00 29.52
CA PRO A 567 3.10 24.25 30.14
C PRO A 567 2.32 25.42 29.54
N THR A 568 2.02 26.42 30.36
CA THR A 568 1.41 27.68 29.91
C THR A 568 2.48 28.57 29.28
N ILE A 569 2.22 29.11 28.08
CA ILE A 569 3.21 29.89 27.32
C ILE A 569 3.74 31.06 28.18
N THR A 570 5.00 30.95 28.57
CA THR A 570 5.87 31.99 29.14
C THR A 570 7.11 32.07 28.26
N SER A 571 7.89 33.16 28.34
CA SER A 571 9.01 33.42 27.42
C SER A 571 10.13 32.37 27.41
N ASP A 572 10.14 31.43 28.37
CA ASP A 572 11.29 30.57 28.66
C ASP A 572 11.05 29.08 28.31
N ILE A 573 9.95 28.74 27.61
CA ILE A 573 9.56 27.34 27.35
C ILE A 573 10.09 26.82 26.01
N SER A 574 10.66 25.62 26.02
CA SER A 574 11.09 24.91 24.82
C SER A 574 9.93 24.17 24.16
N TRP A 575 9.95 24.07 22.83
CA TRP A 575 9.03 23.23 22.05
C TRP A 575 9.10 21.74 22.40
N LEU A 576 10.13 21.32 23.14
CA LEU A 576 10.31 19.96 23.61
C LEU A 576 9.64 19.70 24.98
N ASP A 577 9.12 20.71 25.67
CA ASP A 577 8.61 20.59 27.04
C ASP A 577 7.20 19.99 27.12
N HIS A 578 7.02 18.83 26.49
CA HIS A 578 5.79 18.06 26.57
C HIS A 578 5.59 17.49 27.98
N ALA A 579 4.32 17.36 28.39
CA ALA A 579 3.95 16.85 29.72
C ALA A 579 4.66 15.53 30.10
N ALA A 580 4.89 14.64 29.13
CA ALA A 580 5.60 13.37 29.36
C ALA A 580 7.07 13.57 29.77
N LEU A 581 7.79 14.46 29.06
CA LEU A 581 9.19 14.77 29.35
C LEU A 581 9.34 15.49 30.68
N LEU A 582 8.42 16.41 30.98
CA LEU A 582 8.36 17.09 32.27
C LEU A 582 8.10 16.09 33.41
N ALA A 583 7.17 15.14 33.24
CA ALA A 583 6.90 14.10 34.25
C ALA A 583 8.13 13.21 34.51
N VAL A 584 8.81 12.75 33.45
CA VAL A 584 10.03 11.95 33.58
C VAL A 584 11.14 12.74 34.29
N SER A 585 11.34 14.01 33.91
CA SER A 585 12.31 14.91 34.55
C SER A 585 11.99 15.12 36.03
N ALA A 586 10.70 15.29 36.39
CA ALA A 586 10.26 15.42 37.77
C ALA A 586 10.55 14.16 38.60
N VAL A 587 10.31 12.95 38.05
CA VAL A 587 10.66 11.68 38.72
C VAL A 587 12.17 11.58 38.96
N ALA A 588 12.99 11.95 37.97
CA ALA A 588 14.44 11.94 38.11
C ALA A 588 14.93 12.88 39.23
N LYS A 589 14.37 14.10 39.31
CA LYS A 589 14.69 15.06 40.38
C LYS A 589 14.24 14.57 41.76
N LEU A 590 13.03 13.97 41.85
CA LEU A 590 12.53 13.41 43.10
C LEU A 590 13.48 12.35 43.64
N LYS A 591 13.96 11.45 42.78
CA LYS A 591 14.90 10.39 43.14
C LYS A 591 16.27 10.91 43.59
N GLN A 592 16.77 11.99 42.99
CA GLN A 592 18.01 12.63 43.44
C GLN A 592 17.87 13.20 44.87
N ASN A 593 16.70 13.76 45.20
CA ASN A 593 16.48 14.42 46.50
C ASN A 593 16.13 13.46 47.64
N THR A 594 15.56 12.28 47.35
CA THR A 594 15.01 11.38 48.39
C THR A 594 15.97 10.35 48.96
N GLY A 595 17.22 10.29 48.48
CA GLY A 595 18.40 9.69 49.14
C GLY A 595 18.40 8.19 49.45
N ASN A 596 17.33 7.61 50.01
CA ASN A 596 17.29 6.24 50.55
C ASN A 596 16.03 5.43 50.21
N GLN A 597 14.88 6.04 49.84
CA GLN A 597 13.63 5.26 49.66
C GLN A 597 13.46 4.69 48.23
N TYR A 598 14.07 5.32 47.23
CA TYR A 598 14.02 4.93 45.82
C TYR A 598 15.41 4.92 45.14
N SER A 599 16.49 4.98 45.92
CA SER A 599 17.88 5.02 45.43
C SER A 599 18.24 3.82 44.57
N ASP A 600 17.65 2.66 44.86
CA ASP A 600 17.94 1.39 44.19
C ASP A 600 17.06 1.17 42.94
N SER A 601 16.03 2.02 42.73
CA SER A 601 15.11 1.89 41.61
C SER A 601 15.67 2.59 40.37
N TYR A 602 16.04 1.81 39.35
CA TYR A 602 16.59 2.29 38.08
C TYR A 602 15.54 3.02 37.22
N LEU A 603 15.77 4.31 36.90
CA LEU A 603 14.91 5.14 36.02
C LEU A 603 13.42 5.11 36.44
N CYS A 604 12.49 4.77 35.55
CA CYS A 604 11.07 4.59 35.85
C CYS A 604 10.67 3.11 35.87
N THR A 605 11.61 2.20 36.14
CA THR A 605 11.36 0.75 36.16
C THR A 605 10.35 0.40 37.24
N GLY A 606 9.33 -0.38 36.87
CA GLY A 606 8.27 -0.79 37.79
C GLY A 606 7.08 0.15 37.86
N PHE A 607 7.19 1.39 37.37
CA PHE A 607 6.12 2.40 37.47
C PHE A 607 5.13 2.35 36.31
N ASP A 608 3.89 2.75 36.60
CA ASP A 608 2.82 2.87 35.61
C ASP A 608 2.59 4.35 35.28
N ALA A 609 2.37 4.67 34.00
CA ALA A 609 2.07 6.02 33.54
C ALA A 609 0.65 6.13 32.99
N TYR A 610 -0.03 7.23 33.30
CA TYR A 610 -1.39 7.52 32.87
C TYR A 610 -1.40 8.81 32.04
N PHE A 611 -2.02 8.78 30.87
CA PHE A 611 -2.00 9.84 29.87
C PHE A 611 -3.43 10.29 29.51
N SER A 612 -3.66 11.60 29.43
CA SER A 612 -4.94 12.13 28.94
C SER A 612 -5.11 11.93 27.43
N LEU A 613 -4.00 12.05 26.70
CA LEU A 613 -3.88 11.83 25.27
C LEU A 613 -2.62 11.00 25.02
N GLU A 614 -2.71 10.06 24.10
CA GLU A 614 -1.58 9.24 23.69
C GLU A 614 -0.36 10.11 23.32
N PRO A 615 0.84 9.74 23.80
CA PRO A 615 2.05 10.51 23.53
C PRO A 615 2.45 10.43 22.04
N CYS A 616 3.04 11.52 21.53
CA CYS A 616 3.73 11.50 20.25
C CYS A 616 5.00 10.63 20.29
N LEU A 617 5.58 10.31 19.12
CA LEU A 617 6.78 9.48 19.00
C LEU A 617 7.93 9.88 19.94
N MET A 618 8.23 11.18 20.06
CA MET A 618 9.26 11.69 20.97
C MET A 618 8.99 11.30 22.43
N CYS A 619 7.76 11.54 22.89
CA CYS A 619 7.33 11.24 24.26
C CYS A 619 7.28 9.73 24.52
N GLY A 620 6.83 8.95 23.54
CA GLY A 620 6.87 7.48 23.60
C GLY A 620 8.30 6.95 23.74
N MET A 621 9.24 7.52 22.98
CA MET A 621 10.66 7.14 23.06
C MET A 621 11.30 7.53 24.39
N ALA A 622 10.91 8.68 24.96
CA ALA A 622 11.34 9.08 26.30
C ALA A 622 10.92 8.07 27.37
N LEU A 623 9.68 7.58 27.32
CA LEU A 623 9.20 6.53 28.24
C LEU A 623 9.95 5.21 28.07
N LEU A 624 10.25 4.83 26.83
CA LEU A 624 11.01 3.62 26.51
C LEU A 624 12.43 3.69 27.09
N HIS A 625 13.13 4.81 26.91
CA HIS A 625 14.46 5.03 27.48
C HIS A 625 14.44 5.01 29.02
N ASN A 626 13.33 5.41 29.64
CA ASN A 626 13.15 5.39 31.09
C ASN A 626 12.58 4.07 31.63
N ARG A 627 12.44 3.03 30.78
CA ARG A 627 12.00 1.68 31.16
C ARG A 627 10.66 1.63 31.91
N ILE A 628 9.69 2.45 31.48
CA ILE A 628 8.34 2.42 32.08
C ILE A 628 7.74 1.01 31.99
N ARG A 629 6.92 0.62 32.98
CA ARG A 629 6.33 -0.73 33.04
C ARG A 629 5.05 -0.84 32.21
N ARG A 630 4.08 0.06 32.44
CA ARG A 630 2.78 0.08 31.76
C ARG A 630 2.33 1.50 31.48
N VAL A 631 1.59 1.68 30.40
CA VAL A 631 1.01 2.98 30.02
C VAL A 631 -0.49 2.83 29.78
N PHE A 632 -1.28 3.75 30.32
CA PHE A 632 -2.73 3.81 30.15
C PHE A 632 -3.11 5.17 29.54
N CYS A 633 -3.79 5.16 28.39
CA CYS A 633 -4.20 6.38 27.69
C CYS A 633 -5.73 6.54 27.74
N CYS A 634 -6.22 7.75 28.02
CA CYS A 634 -7.66 8.05 27.93
C CYS A 634 -8.12 8.24 26.47
N GLN A 635 -7.25 8.71 25.58
CA GLN A 635 -7.55 9.01 24.17
C GLN A 635 -6.37 8.62 23.28
N LYS A 636 -6.65 8.21 22.04
CA LYS A 636 -5.64 7.95 21.00
C LYS A 636 -5.28 9.23 20.28
N LEU A 637 -4.03 9.33 19.82
CA LEU A 637 -3.55 10.44 19.01
C LEU A 637 -3.64 10.07 17.52
N ALA A 638 -4.56 10.73 16.80
CA ALA A 638 -4.72 10.50 15.37
C ALA A 638 -3.47 10.95 14.61
N GLY A 639 -2.92 10.09 13.73
CA GLY A 639 -1.79 10.41 12.85
C GLY A 639 -0.40 10.25 13.49
N ASP A 640 -0.17 10.83 14.67
CA ASP A 640 1.18 10.95 15.26
C ASP A 640 1.40 10.20 16.60
N GLY A 641 0.43 9.40 17.04
CA GLY A 641 0.53 8.53 18.21
C GLY A 641 1.68 7.53 18.15
N ALA A 642 2.42 7.41 19.26
CA ALA A 642 3.56 6.50 19.36
C ALA A 642 3.17 5.02 19.47
N PHE A 643 1.93 4.71 19.88
CA PHE A 643 1.52 3.36 20.27
C PHE A 643 0.42 2.79 19.38
N SER A 644 -0.55 3.58 18.94
CA SER A 644 -1.68 3.13 18.14
C SER A 644 -1.36 2.99 16.65
N ASN A 645 -0.41 3.78 16.15
CA ASN A 645 -0.13 3.90 14.71
C ASN A 645 0.79 2.81 14.19
N ALA A 646 1.24 2.92 12.94
CA ALA A 646 2.03 1.88 12.26
C ALA A 646 3.30 1.48 13.04
N SER A 647 3.93 2.42 13.74
CA SER A 647 5.20 2.24 14.44
C SER A 647 5.13 1.37 15.71
N ARG A 648 3.99 1.40 16.44
CA ARG A 648 3.76 0.72 17.74
C ARG A 648 5.04 0.54 18.57
N LEU A 649 5.64 1.66 18.99
CA LEU A 649 6.99 1.70 19.55
C LEU A 649 7.21 0.68 20.69
N HIS A 650 6.20 0.48 21.54
CA HIS A 650 6.25 -0.36 22.74
C HIS A 650 6.42 -1.87 22.46
N VAL A 651 6.20 -2.31 21.22
CA VAL A 651 6.33 -3.71 20.79
C VAL A 651 7.39 -3.92 19.71
N GLN A 652 8.14 -2.88 19.33
CA GLN A 652 9.12 -2.96 18.26
C GLN A 652 10.30 -3.86 18.65
N GLU A 653 10.56 -4.91 17.85
CA GLU A 653 11.53 -5.95 18.19
C GLU A 653 12.99 -5.49 18.15
N GLN A 654 13.28 -4.47 17.32
CA GLN A 654 14.61 -3.86 17.20
C GLN A 654 14.96 -3.01 18.42
N LEU A 655 13.98 -2.68 19.27
CA LEU A 655 14.18 -1.94 20.51
C LEU A 655 14.29 -2.92 21.68
N ASN A 656 15.21 -2.62 22.60
CA ASN A 656 15.56 -3.53 23.69
C ASN A 656 14.48 -3.61 24.80
N HIS A 657 13.82 -2.48 25.09
CA HIS A 657 12.80 -2.41 26.14
C HIS A 657 11.39 -2.51 25.56
N ARG A 658 10.53 -3.31 26.19
CA ARG A 658 9.11 -3.50 25.82
C ARG A 658 8.23 -3.23 27.03
N PHE A 659 7.07 -2.63 26.80
CA PHE A 659 6.12 -2.32 27.87
C PHE A 659 4.67 -2.44 27.38
N ARG A 660 3.73 -2.59 28.32
CA ARG A 660 2.31 -2.82 27.99
C ARG A 660 1.59 -1.49 27.88
N VAL A 661 0.78 -1.32 26.84
CA VAL A 661 -0.01 -0.10 26.61
C VAL A 661 -1.49 -0.46 26.53
N PHE A 662 -2.33 0.33 27.18
CA PHE A 662 -3.78 0.17 27.20
C PHE A 662 -4.44 1.48 26.75
N SER A 663 -5.35 1.39 25.79
CA SER A 663 -6.05 2.54 25.21
C SER A 663 -7.50 2.18 24.86
N PRO A 664 -8.38 3.16 24.59
CA PRO A 664 -9.72 2.89 24.09
C PRO A 664 -9.69 2.07 22.79
N PRO A 665 -10.76 1.32 22.45
CA PRO A 665 -10.79 0.43 21.28
C PRO A 665 -10.47 1.12 19.94
#